data_AF-A0AB37UX00-F1
#
_entry.id   AF-A0AB37UX00-F1
#
_cell.length_a   1.000
_cell.length_b   1.000
_cell.length_c   1.000
_cell.angle_alpha   90.00
_cell.angle_beta   90.00
_cell.angle_gamma   90.00
#
_symmetry.space_group_name_H-M   'P 1'
#
loop_
_entity.id
_entity.type
_entity.pdbx_description
1 polymer ?
#
loop_
_entity_poly.entity_id
_entity_poly.type
_entity_poly.pdbx_seq_one_letter_code
_entity_poly.pdbx_strand_id
1 'polypeptide(L)'
;TDQEDLLKTSENLNETTPKPTNLSPLEQANAEKLAKLQKEQEQSEQEFLKAKEQETKRKEALKKKLEHERGNAGNIESQTKIEVGVDIPTQTQAQIPKSRVRLNEREIYDLDYAIVKAKDLKPSFTTGGTQKRTDMNEEQIKSIAEHFDPKKIFGSGGFEDLPIILHDGQVIAGNHRIAGMLNFTPKSRYIYEKAIKEYYNIDLKPDELLVRVPHNRLNNTEINNLAASSNQGRFNSESDHAIAVLSHYEAKLKELEKKLDADSIYSLKNIVAKNLNFDKATHPNVGDSNLALLMFNMPRTKTQGIELLNRWQKEFSNDIKSYEKVKKMFVDNAGSFHNLIHDLNFPNVSLNAYLSDIMDRSFANLKNYQSTSESLKDLSERFYKTSSLEMFEKSDQGSSDISEILGGAIARFARFDDPSKALFEALKSDNIKKGLKEFKIADLTKDMFNPKSKEFKDIDIYDFAHYLLMVNREPNENNPTLKRLIEAVKDMQKESEKGIKQKFETQWGPNYSEFKNDGLGAINKLLETKKGFVAGAFYKEGLGDIDLVWGNKDYGLEHILKRREEQALNNGINETEAKEYAMSVVKTIPEVIEKGVKVERNGRMAIEYQNIRVGLKDNWKGEKLPNHWVITGYEKRSENSESLYTSPLITKGETLPLNSNEPNSTTKKLRKE
;
A
#
# COMPACT_ATOMS: atom_id res chain seq x y z
N THR A 1 62.13 8.85 41.35
CA THR A 1 62.55 8.85 39.93
C THR A 1 61.52 9.63 39.14
N ASP A 2 61.28 10.90 39.46
CA ASP A 2 62.15 12.10 39.41
C ASP A 2 62.33 12.66 38.00
N GLN A 3 61.43 13.58 37.65
CA GLN A 3 61.65 15.02 37.43
C GLN A 3 62.99 15.54 36.84
N GLU A 4 63.82 14.71 36.21
CA GLU A 4 65.10 15.13 35.62
C GLU A 4 65.17 15.05 34.09
N ASP A 5 64.18 14.48 33.40
CA ASP A 5 64.22 14.30 31.94
C ASP A 5 63.51 15.38 31.11
N LEU A 6 62.89 16.38 31.75
CA LEU A 6 62.21 17.49 31.05
C LEU A 6 62.98 18.82 31.09
N LEU A 7 64.18 18.85 31.67
CA LEU A 7 64.99 20.06 31.86
C LEU A 7 66.16 20.22 30.86
N LYS A 8 66.20 19.43 29.79
CA LYS A 8 67.30 19.49 28.80
C LYS A 8 66.81 19.66 27.36
N THR A 9 66.09 20.75 27.10
CA THR A 9 65.99 21.33 25.75
C THR A 9 65.62 22.82 25.74
N SER A 10 65.82 23.54 26.87
CA SER A 10 65.58 24.99 26.96
C SER A 10 66.84 25.85 26.82
N GLU A 11 67.96 25.29 26.38
CA GLU A 11 69.20 26.02 26.16
C GLU A 11 69.74 25.75 24.75
N ASN A 12 69.14 26.43 23.76
CA ASN A 12 69.87 26.98 22.63
C ASN A 12 68.95 27.88 21.81
N LEU A 13 69.49 29.05 21.44
CA LEU A 13 68.92 30.10 20.58
C LEU A 13 68.10 31.19 21.28
N ASN A 14 68.75 31.82 22.26
CA ASN A 14 68.75 33.28 22.32
C ASN A 14 69.74 33.78 21.26
N GLU A 15 69.26 34.26 20.11
CA GLU A 15 69.89 35.37 19.38
C GLU A 15 68.95 35.92 18.30
N THR A 16 68.87 37.25 18.26
CA THR A 16 68.00 38.10 17.44
C THR A 16 66.53 38.17 17.87
N THR A 17 66.24 39.06 18.83
CA THR A 17 64.95 39.75 18.89
C THR A 17 64.77 40.57 17.61
N PRO A 18 63.81 40.27 16.71
CA PRO A 18 63.26 41.33 15.89
C PRO A 18 62.55 42.26 16.86
N LYS A 19 62.82 43.56 16.79
CA LYS A 19 62.00 44.59 17.46
C LYS A 19 60.53 44.17 17.40
N PRO A 20 59.72 44.29 18.49
CA PRO A 20 58.29 44.23 18.35
C PRO A 20 57.95 45.32 17.34
N THR A 21 57.59 44.90 16.13
CA THR A 21 57.01 45.82 15.18
C THR A 21 55.69 46.13 15.86
N ASN A 22 55.60 47.30 16.50
CA ASN A 22 54.33 47.81 16.98
C ASN A 22 53.49 47.92 15.72
N LEU A 23 52.75 46.85 15.42
CA LEU A 23 51.74 46.83 14.38
C LEU A 23 50.89 48.06 14.70
N SER A 24 50.76 48.94 13.72
CA SER A 24 49.89 50.09 13.86
C SER A 24 48.51 49.60 14.32
N PRO A 25 47.72 50.40 15.04
CA PRO A 25 46.36 50.02 15.45
C PRO A 25 45.53 49.47 14.28
N LEU A 26 45.83 49.89 13.04
CA LEU A 26 45.24 49.41 11.81
C LEU A 26 45.70 47.99 11.41
N GLU A 27 46.98 47.67 11.54
CA GLU A 27 47.51 46.33 11.25
C GLU A 27 47.08 45.31 12.29
N GLN A 28 46.97 45.72 13.56
CA GLN A 28 46.42 44.88 14.64
C GLN A 28 44.92 44.62 14.43
N ALA A 29 44.15 45.66 14.08
CA ALA A 29 42.73 45.51 13.72
C ALA A 29 42.53 44.63 12.46
N ASN A 30 43.43 44.71 11.48
CA ASN A 30 43.39 43.86 10.30
C ASN A 30 43.72 42.40 10.62
N ALA A 31 44.72 42.14 11.47
CA ALA A 31 45.05 40.79 11.93
C ALA A 31 43.92 40.16 12.76
N GLU A 32 43.29 40.93 13.66
CA GLU A 32 42.13 40.48 14.43
C GLU A 32 40.91 40.23 13.55
N LYS A 33 40.67 41.07 12.55
CA LYS A 33 39.60 40.87 11.57
C LYS A 33 39.83 39.62 10.73
N LEU A 34 41.08 39.36 10.33
CA LEU A 34 41.45 38.17 9.56
C LEU A 34 41.31 36.89 10.40
N ALA A 35 41.75 36.92 11.66
CA ALA A 35 41.59 35.81 12.59
C ALA A 35 40.12 35.54 12.93
N LYS A 36 39.30 36.60 13.05
CA LYS A 36 37.85 36.47 13.23
C LYS A 36 37.18 35.85 12.01
N LEU A 37 37.54 36.28 10.80
CA LEU A 37 37.05 35.72 9.54
C LEU A 37 37.45 34.25 9.36
N GLN A 38 38.68 33.88 9.71
CA GLN A 38 39.13 32.48 9.68
C GLN A 38 38.36 31.62 10.69
N LYS A 39 38.13 32.13 11.90
CA LYS A 39 37.35 31.42 12.92
C LYS A 39 35.88 31.28 12.53
N GLU A 40 35.30 32.29 11.87
CA GLU A 40 33.95 32.24 11.29
C GLU A 40 33.88 31.24 10.11
N GLN A 41 34.92 31.16 9.27
CA GLN A 41 35.03 30.16 8.21
C GLN A 41 35.18 28.73 8.76
N GLU A 42 36.04 28.50 9.74
CA GLU A 42 36.21 27.19 10.38
C GLU A 42 34.94 26.74 11.11
N GLN A 43 34.24 27.66 11.78
CA GLN A 43 32.93 27.38 12.38
C GLN A 43 31.88 27.04 11.31
N SER A 44 31.84 27.80 10.22
CA SER A 44 30.93 27.53 9.10
C SER A 44 31.23 26.20 8.39
N GLU A 45 32.50 25.84 8.25
CA GLU A 45 32.94 24.57 7.65
C GLU A 45 32.64 23.36 8.55
N GLN A 46 32.82 23.50 9.87
CA GLN A 46 32.41 22.46 10.83
C GLN A 46 30.89 22.31 10.92
N GLU A 47 30.13 23.40 10.87
CA GLU A 47 28.67 23.37 10.79
C GLU A 47 28.19 22.71 9.48
N PHE A 48 28.86 23.00 8.36
CA PHE A 48 28.58 22.39 7.07
C PHE A 48 28.91 20.90 7.05
N LEU A 49 30.03 20.46 7.62
CA LEU A 49 30.42 19.05 7.73
C LEU A 49 29.47 18.27 8.64
N LYS A 50 29.05 18.85 9.77
CA LYS A 50 28.02 18.27 10.65
C LYS A 50 26.67 18.16 9.94
N ALA A 51 26.26 19.19 9.20
CA ALA A 51 25.02 19.17 8.40
C ALA A 51 25.07 18.07 7.32
N LYS A 52 26.21 17.90 6.65
CA LYS A 52 26.41 16.88 5.61
C LYS A 52 26.43 15.45 6.17
N GLU A 53 27.05 15.24 7.33
CA GLU A 53 27.03 13.93 8.01
C GLU A 53 25.62 13.57 8.51
N GLN A 54 24.89 14.55 9.07
CA GLN A 54 23.48 14.40 9.46
C GLN A 54 22.57 14.12 8.26
N GLU A 55 22.78 14.79 7.12
CA GLU A 55 22.05 14.54 5.87
C GLU A 55 22.25 13.10 5.37
N THR A 56 23.43 12.51 5.60
CA THR A 56 23.75 11.15 5.15
C THR A 56 23.06 10.10 6.01
N LYS A 57 23.05 10.30 7.35
CA LYS A 57 22.31 9.42 8.29
C LYS A 57 20.79 9.53 8.13
N ARG A 58 20.28 10.73 7.83
CA ARG A 58 18.87 10.99 7.49
C ARG A 58 18.39 10.17 6.29
N LYS A 59 19.18 10.13 5.22
CA LYS A 59 18.89 9.35 4.00
C LYS A 59 18.75 7.86 4.27
N GLU A 60 19.59 7.29 5.14
CA GLU A 60 19.55 5.86 5.46
C GLU A 60 18.34 5.46 6.32
N ALA A 61 17.94 6.33 7.26
CA ALA A 61 16.76 6.11 8.11
C ALA A 61 15.45 6.21 7.30
N LEU A 62 15.31 7.24 6.46
CA LEU A 62 14.14 7.40 5.59
C LEU A 62 13.98 6.23 4.63
N LYS A 63 15.08 5.73 4.07
CA LYS A 63 15.10 4.58 3.18
C LYS A 63 14.49 3.34 3.84
N LYS A 64 14.88 3.01 5.08
CA LYS A 64 14.33 1.87 5.83
C LYS A 64 12.84 2.03 6.16
N LYS A 65 12.40 3.26 6.45
CA LYS A 65 11.00 3.59 6.76
C LYS A 65 10.08 3.45 5.54
N LEU A 66 10.50 3.96 4.38
CA LEU A 66 9.78 3.80 3.11
C LEU A 66 9.70 2.34 2.65
N GLU A 67 10.74 1.55 2.91
CA GLU A 67 10.73 0.09 2.65
C GLU A 67 9.71 -0.64 3.54
N HIS A 68 9.52 -0.18 4.79
CA HIS A 68 8.51 -0.72 5.70
C HIS A 68 7.06 -0.37 5.26
N GLU A 69 6.82 0.86 4.83
CA GLU A 69 5.49 1.35 4.42
C GLU A 69 4.98 0.68 3.14
N ARG A 70 5.89 0.37 2.20
CA ARG A 70 5.56 -0.35 0.96
C ARG A 70 5.24 -1.83 1.18
N GLY A 71 5.68 -2.42 2.29
CA GLY A 71 5.49 -3.84 2.61
C GLY A 71 4.12 -4.21 3.19
N ASN A 72 3.30 -3.24 3.61
CA ASN A 72 2.03 -3.47 4.32
C ASN A 72 0.77 -3.13 3.49
N ALA A 73 0.92 -2.63 2.26
CA ALA A 73 -0.20 -2.30 1.39
C ALA A 73 -0.85 -3.58 0.83
N GLY A 74 -2.02 -3.97 1.34
CA GLY A 74 -2.86 -4.97 0.65
C GLY A 74 -3.66 -5.97 1.51
N ASN A 75 -3.47 -6.03 2.84
CA ASN A 75 -4.23 -6.98 3.66
C ASN A 75 -5.52 -6.34 4.19
N ILE A 76 -6.64 -6.63 3.53
CA ILE A 76 -8.00 -6.28 3.98
C ILE A 76 -8.42 -7.25 5.10
N GLU A 77 -9.25 -6.82 6.06
CA GLU A 77 -9.65 -7.61 7.25
C GLU A 77 -10.22 -9.00 6.90
N SER A 78 -10.96 -9.10 5.79
CA SER A 78 -11.53 -10.35 5.27
C SER A 78 -10.48 -11.35 4.75
N GLN A 79 -9.23 -10.91 4.54
CA GLN A 79 -8.13 -11.73 4.04
C GLN A 79 -7.20 -12.23 5.15
N THR A 80 -7.53 -11.95 6.42
CA THR A 80 -6.77 -12.46 7.56
C THR A 80 -6.73 -13.99 7.52
N LYS A 81 -5.53 -14.58 7.55
CA LYS A 81 -5.38 -16.04 7.54
C LYS A 81 -5.91 -16.61 8.85
N ILE A 82 -6.88 -17.51 8.75
CA ILE A 82 -7.38 -18.31 9.87
C ILE A 82 -6.74 -19.69 9.75
N GLU A 83 -6.08 -20.14 10.81
CA GLU A 83 -5.55 -21.50 10.87
C GLU A 83 -6.69 -22.44 11.29
N VAL A 84 -7.18 -23.23 10.35
CA VAL A 84 -8.18 -24.27 10.60
C VAL A 84 -7.44 -25.56 10.96
N GLY A 85 -7.76 -26.12 12.12
CA GLY A 85 -7.17 -27.34 12.65
C GLY A 85 -7.76 -28.61 12.05
N VAL A 86 -7.48 -29.74 12.72
CA VAL A 86 -8.03 -31.05 12.36
C VAL A 86 -9.49 -31.15 12.77
N ASP A 87 -10.27 -31.84 11.94
CA ASP A 87 -11.68 -32.08 12.19
C ASP A 87 -11.96 -32.78 13.52
N ILE A 88 -12.99 -32.31 14.21
CA ILE A 88 -13.54 -32.98 15.38
C ILE A 88 -14.56 -34.03 14.96
N PRO A 89 -14.75 -35.11 15.74
CA PRO A 89 -15.84 -36.03 15.52
C PRO A 89 -17.20 -35.31 15.64
N THR A 90 -18.04 -35.45 14.61
CA THR A 90 -19.38 -34.86 14.58
C THR A 90 -20.40 -35.90 14.14
N GLN A 91 -21.61 -35.86 14.71
CA GLN A 91 -22.75 -36.67 14.26
C GLN A 91 -23.79 -35.76 13.61
N THR A 92 -23.68 -35.61 12.29
CA THR A 92 -24.61 -34.80 11.47
C THR A 92 -26.01 -35.39 11.47
N GLN A 93 -27.01 -34.54 11.65
CA GLN A 93 -28.42 -34.89 11.71
C GLN A 93 -29.08 -34.65 10.34
N ALA A 94 -28.84 -35.55 9.40
CA ALA A 94 -29.30 -35.41 8.00
C ALA A 94 -30.84 -35.35 7.85
N GLN A 95 -31.58 -35.84 8.85
CA GLN A 95 -33.04 -35.80 8.90
C GLN A 95 -33.61 -34.42 9.26
N ILE A 96 -32.79 -33.53 9.83
CA ILE A 96 -33.20 -32.17 10.17
C ILE A 96 -32.94 -31.27 8.96
N PRO A 97 -33.93 -30.48 8.49
CA PRO A 97 -33.70 -29.51 7.43
C PRO A 97 -32.54 -28.58 7.76
N LYS A 98 -31.68 -28.30 6.77
CA LYS A 98 -30.53 -27.42 6.96
C LYS A 98 -30.98 -26.04 7.42
N SER A 99 -30.26 -25.50 8.39
CA SER A 99 -30.39 -24.10 8.76
C SER A 99 -29.67 -23.24 7.74
N ARG A 100 -29.98 -21.94 7.68
CA ARG A 100 -29.32 -21.00 6.77
C ARG A 100 -28.94 -19.73 7.50
N VAL A 101 -27.76 -19.22 7.17
CA VAL A 101 -27.37 -17.84 7.47
C VAL A 101 -27.17 -17.08 6.19
N ARG A 102 -27.67 -15.85 6.16
CA ARG A 102 -27.57 -14.92 5.04
C ARG A 102 -26.64 -13.80 5.44
N LEU A 103 -25.55 -13.61 4.70
CA LEU A 103 -24.71 -12.42 4.81
C LEU A 103 -25.32 -11.26 4.01
N ASN A 104 -25.73 -11.56 2.79
CA ASN A 104 -26.39 -10.67 1.84
C ASN A 104 -27.21 -11.53 0.85
N GLU A 105 -27.83 -10.90 -0.15
CA GLU A 105 -28.70 -11.61 -1.10
C GLU A 105 -27.97 -12.64 -2.00
N ARG A 106 -26.63 -12.59 -2.08
CA ARG A 106 -25.83 -13.54 -2.89
C ARG A 106 -25.15 -14.62 -2.04
N GLU A 107 -24.81 -14.30 -0.80
CA GLU A 107 -24.03 -15.15 0.09
C GLU A 107 -24.94 -15.75 1.17
N ILE A 108 -25.49 -16.92 0.86
CA ILE A 108 -26.33 -17.73 1.75
C ILE A 108 -25.59 -19.03 2.03
N TYR A 109 -25.37 -19.31 3.31
CA TYR A 109 -24.65 -20.51 3.75
C TYR A 109 -25.63 -21.48 4.38
N ASP A 110 -25.69 -22.67 3.80
CA ASP A 110 -26.39 -23.82 4.40
C ASP A 110 -25.55 -24.39 5.55
N LEU A 111 -26.21 -24.69 6.66
CA LEU A 111 -25.62 -25.22 7.87
C LEU A 111 -26.33 -26.52 8.26
N ASP A 112 -25.56 -27.57 8.50
CA ASP A 112 -26.05 -28.84 9.01
C ASP A 112 -26.11 -28.79 10.55
N TYR A 113 -27.16 -29.37 11.13
CA TYR A 113 -27.20 -29.61 12.57
C TYR A 113 -26.31 -30.80 12.91
N ALA A 114 -25.43 -30.66 13.89
CA ALA A 114 -24.50 -31.71 14.29
C ALA A 114 -24.41 -31.82 15.81
N ILE A 115 -24.36 -33.06 16.31
CA ILE A 115 -24.05 -33.34 17.71
C ILE A 115 -22.54 -33.44 17.85
N VAL A 116 -21.99 -32.72 18.82
CA VAL A 116 -20.55 -32.67 19.12
C VAL A 116 -20.33 -32.81 20.62
N LYS A 117 -19.13 -33.25 21.02
CA LYS A 117 -18.77 -33.29 22.44
C LYS A 117 -18.40 -31.90 22.92
N ALA A 118 -18.83 -31.57 24.14
CA ALA A 118 -18.56 -30.31 24.81
C ALA A 118 -17.06 -29.96 24.82
N LYS A 119 -16.20 -30.95 25.10
CA LYS A 119 -14.74 -30.78 25.16
C LYS A 119 -14.07 -30.42 23.82
N ASP A 120 -14.73 -30.68 22.69
CA ASP A 120 -14.16 -30.50 21.36
C ASP A 120 -14.45 -29.08 20.82
N LEU A 121 -15.34 -28.34 21.48
CA LEU A 121 -15.69 -26.96 21.16
C LEU A 121 -14.64 -25.97 21.68
N LYS A 122 -14.27 -25.02 20.82
CA LYS A 122 -13.20 -24.04 21.07
C LYS A 122 -13.75 -22.62 20.95
N PRO A 123 -14.52 -22.11 21.93
CA PRO A 123 -14.90 -20.71 21.95
C PRO A 123 -13.66 -19.83 22.13
N SER A 124 -13.60 -18.72 21.41
CA SER A 124 -12.50 -17.75 21.50
C SER A 124 -13.02 -16.38 21.93
N PHE A 125 -12.26 -15.73 22.82
CA PHE A 125 -12.52 -14.38 23.33
C PHE A 125 -11.35 -13.43 23.11
N THR A 126 -10.26 -13.90 22.50
CA THR A 126 -9.10 -13.10 22.12
C THR A 126 -9.23 -12.68 20.65
N THR A 127 -8.82 -11.46 20.32
CA THR A 127 -8.83 -10.98 18.93
C THR A 127 -7.89 -11.80 18.06
N GLY A 128 -8.43 -12.37 16.97
CA GLY A 128 -7.70 -13.26 16.06
C GLY A 128 -8.49 -14.51 15.69
N GLY A 129 -8.22 -15.08 14.50
CA GLY A 129 -8.95 -16.24 13.99
C GLY A 129 -10.43 -15.93 13.72
N THR A 130 -11.34 -16.73 14.28
CA THR A 130 -12.79 -16.58 14.14
C THR A 130 -13.41 -15.54 15.09
N GLN A 131 -12.66 -14.96 16.03
CA GLN A 131 -13.16 -13.94 16.94
C GLN A 131 -12.85 -12.53 16.43
N LYS A 132 -13.91 -11.74 16.22
CA LYS A 132 -13.84 -10.37 15.69
C LYS A 132 -14.08 -9.25 16.71
N ARG A 133 -14.43 -9.60 17.96
CA ARG A 133 -14.62 -8.64 19.06
C ARG A 133 -13.36 -8.48 19.90
N THR A 134 -13.15 -7.28 20.44
CA THR A 134 -12.16 -6.97 21.49
C THR A 134 -12.63 -7.31 22.90
N ASP A 135 -13.95 -7.29 23.17
CA ASP A 135 -14.48 -7.33 24.54
C ASP A 135 -15.33 -8.59 24.84
N MET A 136 -14.95 -9.30 25.90
CA MET A 136 -15.72 -10.41 26.49
C MET A 136 -16.79 -9.86 27.45
N ASN A 137 -17.98 -10.47 27.46
CA ASN A 137 -19.06 -10.10 28.38
C ASN A 137 -19.31 -11.28 29.34
N GLU A 138 -18.69 -11.20 30.52
CA GLU A 138 -18.77 -12.25 31.54
C GLU A 138 -20.17 -12.39 32.13
N GLU A 139 -20.90 -11.29 32.33
CA GLU A 139 -22.26 -11.32 32.86
C GLU A 139 -23.21 -12.07 31.92
N GLN A 140 -23.07 -11.87 30.62
CA GLN A 140 -23.86 -12.58 29.63
C GLN A 140 -23.56 -14.10 29.64
N ILE A 141 -22.28 -14.48 29.73
CA ILE A 141 -21.87 -15.89 29.83
C ILE A 141 -22.46 -16.52 31.09
N LYS A 142 -22.34 -15.85 32.23
CA LYS A 142 -22.89 -16.31 33.51
C LYS A 142 -24.41 -16.42 33.47
N SER A 143 -25.09 -15.44 32.87
CA SER A 143 -26.54 -15.47 32.68
C SER A 143 -26.98 -16.67 31.84
N ILE A 144 -26.27 -17.00 30.76
CA ILE A 144 -26.57 -18.19 29.93
C ILE A 144 -26.32 -19.48 30.73
N ALA A 145 -25.23 -19.55 31.49
CA ALA A 145 -24.86 -20.70 32.30
C ALA A 145 -25.90 -21.00 33.41
N GLU A 146 -26.37 -19.97 34.11
CA GLU A 146 -27.25 -20.09 35.29
C GLU A 146 -28.74 -20.00 34.97
N HIS A 147 -29.11 -19.25 33.93
CA HIS A 147 -30.50 -18.89 33.60
C HIS A 147 -30.80 -19.09 32.11
N PHE A 148 -30.48 -20.27 31.58
CA PHE A 148 -30.72 -20.60 30.18
C PHE A 148 -32.20 -20.46 29.79
N ASP A 149 -32.47 -19.71 28.73
CA ASP A 149 -33.81 -19.48 28.17
C ASP A 149 -33.88 -20.01 26.72
N PRO A 150 -34.56 -21.15 26.49
CA PRO A 150 -34.77 -21.74 25.18
C PRO A 150 -35.33 -20.77 24.14
N LYS A 151 -36.21 -19.84 24.54
CA LYS A 151 -36.90 -18.92 23.62
C LYS A 151 -35.96 -17.91 22.97
N LYS A 152 -34.77 -17.69 23.54
CA LYS A 152 -33.76 -16.79 22.98
C LYS A 152 -32.91 -17.44 21.88
N ILE A 153 -32.99 -18.77 21.73
CA ILE A 153 -32.15 -19.52 20.80
C ILE A 153 -32.99 -20.32 19.81
N PHE A 154 -34.00 -21.05 20.27
CA PHE A 154 -34.77 -21.91 19.38
C PHE A 154 -35.85 -21.11 18.66
N GLY A 155 -35.86 -21.19 17.34
CA GLY A 155 -36.85 -20.52 16.48
C GLY A 155 -36.52 -19.06 16.11
N SER A 156 -35.40 -18.50 16.60
CA SER A 156 -34.96 -17.15 16.23
C SER A 156 -34.33 -17.08 14.84
N GLY A 157 -33.79 -18.19 14.33
CA GLY A 157 -33.20 -18.29 13.00
C GLY A 157 -31.90 -17.49 12.81
N GLY A 158 -31.28 -17.61 11.64
CA GLY A 158 -30.08 -16.83 11.28
C GLY A 158 -28.93 -17.01 12.27
N PHE A 159 -28.24 -15.92 12.63
CA PHE A 159 -27.14 -15.95 13.61
C PHE A 159 -27.61 -16.09 15.07
N GLU A 160 -28.90 -15.90 15.34
CA GLU A 160 -29.50 -15.93 16.69
C GLU A 160 -29.91 -17.32 17.15
N ASP A 161 -30.01 -18.27 16.23
CA ASP A 161 -30.21 -19.70 16.50
C ASP A 161 -28.92 -20.37 17.01
N LEU A 162 -28.94 -21.68 17.24
CA LEU A 162 -27.83 -22.49 17.79
C LEU A 162 -26.44 -22.08 17.27
N PRO A 163 -25.38 -22.14 18.09
CA PRO A 163 -24.07 -21.64 17.68
C PRO A 163 -23.53 -22.30 16.40
N ILE A 164 -22.75 -21.54 15.63
CA ILE A 164 -22.14 -21.98 14.38
C ILE A 164 -20.66 -22.21 14.62
N ILE A 165 -20.16 -23.39 14.27
CA ILE A 165 -18.76 -23.78 14.43
C ILE A 165 -18.14 -24.22 13.12
N LEU A 166 -16.81 -24.12 13.02
CA LEU A 166 -16.02 -24.82 12.02
C LEU A 166 -15.93 -26.31 12.37
N HIS A 167 -15.57 -27.11 11.37
CA HIS A 167 -15.42 -28.56 11.53
C HIS A 167 -14.32 -28.97 12.51
N ASP A 168 -13.42 -28.07 12.88
CA ASP A 168 -12.35 -28.30 13.87
C ASP A 168 -12.73 -27.85 15.30
N GLY A 169 -13.99 -27.43 15.49
CA GLY A 169 -14.54 -27.01 16.78
C GLY A 169 -14.42 -25.51 17.09
N GLN A 170 -13.72 -24.72 16.26
CA GLN A 170 -13.65 -23.27 16.43
C GLN A 170 -15.03 -22.63 16.22
N VAL A 171 -15.41 -21.69 17.09
CA VAL A 171 -16.73 -21.04 17.01
C VAL A 171 -16.68 -19.83 16.07
N ILE A 172 -17.55 -19.82 15.05
CA ILE A 172 -17.70 -18.70 14.09
C ILE A 172 -18.73 -17.69 14.64
N ALA A 173 -19.85 -18.19 15.16
CA ALA A 173 -20.93 -17.37 15.68
C ALA A 173 -21.47 -17.95 16.99
N GLY A 174 -21.57 -17.10 18.03
CA GLY A 174 -22.10 -17.50 19.34
C GLY A 174 -21.04 -17.93 20.36
N ASN A 175 -19.86 -17.30 20.38
CA ASN A 175 -18.81 -17.53 21.39
C ASN A 175 -19.35 -17.49 22.84
N HIS A 176 -20.09 -16.44 23.22
CA HIS A 176 -20.68 -16.33 24.57
C HIS A 176 -21.73 -17.41 24.86
N ARG A 177 -22.46 -17.88 23.84
CA ARG A 177 -23.43 -18.98 23.98
C ARG A 177 -22.73 -20.30 24.24
N ILE A 178 -21.73 -20.65 23.43
CA ILE A 178 -20.95 -21.87 23.66
C ILE A 178 -20.28 -21.83 25.03
N ALA A 179 -19.63 -20.73 25.42
CA ALA A 179 -19.02 -20.64 26.73
C ALA A 179 -20.03 -20.78 27.89
N GLY A 180 -21.22 -20.21 27.77
CA GLY A 180 -22.29 -20.41 28.75
C GLY A 180 -22.81 -21.86 28.77
N MET A 181 -22.99 -22.47 27.60
CA MET A 181 -23.45 -23.86 27.45
C MET A 181 -22.47 -24.89 28.02
N LEU A 182 -21.17 -24.64 27.87
CA LEU A 182 -20.11 -25.45 28.47
C LEU A 182 -20.09 -25.38 30.00
N ASN A 183 -20.65 -24.31 30.58
CA ASN A 183 -20.70 -24.05 32.01
C ASN A 183 -22.12 -24.15 32.59
N PHE A 184 -23.04 -24.86 31.93
CA PHE A 184 -24.41 -24.97 32.42
C PHE A 184 -24.50 -25.50 33.85
N THR A 185 -25.31 -24.82 34.67
CA THR A 185 -25.79 -25.41 35.91
C THR A 185 -26.66 -26.64 35.62
N PRO A 186 -26.84 -27.59 36.57
CA PRO A 186 -27.72 -28.74 36.36
C PRO A 186 -29.14 -28.36 35.91
N LYS A 187 -29.65 -27.22 36.42
CA LYS A 187 -30.95 -26.66 36.03
C LYS A 187 -30.95 -26.20 34.56
N SER A 188 -29.98 -25.39 34.15
CA SER A 188 -29.86 -24.93 32.76
C SER A 188 -29.65 -26.09 31.79
N ARG A 189 -28.84 -27.09 32.18
CA ARG A 189 -28.59 -28.28 31.39
C ARG A 189 -29.88 -29.08 31.14
N TYR A 190 -30.67 -29.32 32.19
CA TYR A 190 -31.97 -29.98 32.07
C TYR A 190 -32.92 -29.21 31.15
N ILE A 191 -32.99 -27.87 31.27
CA ILE A 191 -33.83 -27.03 30.40
C ILE A 191 -33.37 -27.13 28.94
N TYR A 192 -32.06 -27.11 28.70
CA TYR A 192 -31.47 -27.26 27.37
C TYR A 192 -31.79 -28.62 26.74
N GLU A 193 -31.54 -29.73 27.45
CA GLU A 193 -31.81 -31.09 26.96
C GLU A 193 -33.30 -31.28 26.66
N LYS A 194 -34.17 -30.81 27.55
CA LYS A 194 -35.62 -30.84 27.34
C LYS A 194 -36.01 -30.06 26.07
N ALA A 195 -35.46 -28.87 25.88
CA ALA A 195 -35.75 -28.07 24.68
C ALA A 195 -35.24 -28.74 23.40
N ILE A 196 -34.05 -29.36 23.41
CA ILE A 196 -33.54 -30.09 22.25
C ILE A 196 -34.44 -31.27 21.89
N LYS A 197 -34.91 -32.02 22.89
CA LYS A 197 -35.85 -33.12 22.68
C LYS A 197 -37.18 -32.62 22.11
N GLU A 198 -37.73 -31.53 22.64
CA GLU A 198 -39.00 -30.97 22.19
C GLU A 198 -38.94 -30.37 20.77
N TYR A 199 -37.86 -29.65 20.43
CA TYR A 199 -37.74 -28.96 19.14
C TYR A 199 -37.19 -29.85 18.01
N TYR A 200 -36.23 -30.73 18.32
CA TYR A 200 -35.49 -31.49 17.31
C TYR A 200 -35.69 -33.01 17.41
N ASN A 201 -36.41 -33.50 18.43
CA ASN A 201 -36.60 -34.92 18.70
C ASN A 201 -35.27 -35.68 18.83
N ILE A 202 -34.29 -35.06 19.49
CA ILE A 202 -32.96 -35.62 19.76
C ILE A 202 -32.78 -35.82 21.26
N ASP A 203 -32.31 -37.01 21.66
CA ASP A 203 -31.82 -37.29 23.00
C ASP A 203 -30.30 -37.09 23.05
N LEU A 204 -29.84 -36.08 23.78
CA LEU A 204 -28.41 -35.77 23.96
C LEU A 204 -27.83 -36.50 25.17
N LYS A 205 -26.57 -36.95 25.07
CA LYS A 205 -25.80 -37.39 26.25
C LYS A 205 -25.32 -36.18 27.08
N PRO A 206 -24.97 -36.36 28.37
CA PRO A 206 -24.56 -35.27 29.25
C PRO A 206 -23.38 -34.42 28.74
N ASP A 207 -22.46 -35.02 27.99
CA ASP A 207 -21.28 -34.35 27.42
C ASP A 207 -21.48 -33.88 25.97
N GLU A 208 -22.71 -33.94 25.43
CA GLU A 208 -23.02 -33.58 24.06
C GLU A 208 -23.79 -32.24 23.97
N LEU A 209 -23.54 -31.51 22.87
CA LEU A 209 -24.24 -30.29 22.49
C LEU A 209 -24.66 -30.38 21.01
N LEU A 210 -25.84 -29.85 20.69
CA LEU A 210 -26.29 -29.63 19.31
C LEU A 210 -25.81 -28.26 18.83
N VAL A 211 -25.10 -28.24 17.72
CA VAL A 211 -24.55 -27.05 17.07
C VAL A 211 -24.86 -27.05 15.57
N ARG A 212 -24.53 -25.96 14.88
CA ARG A 212 -24.62 -25.85 13.43
C ARG A 212 -23.22 -25.80 12.82
N VAL A 213 -23.00 -26.55 11.75
CA VAL A 213 -21.72 -26.63 11.05
C VAL A 213 -21.95 -26.29 9.58
N PRO A 214 -21.09 -25.48 8.93
CA PRO A 214 -21.17 -25.24 7.49
C PRO A 214 -21.27 -26.54 6.70
N HIS A 215 -22.24 -26.62 5.79
CA HIS A 215 -22.41 -27.81 4.94
C HIS A 215 -21.19 -28.03 4.04
N ASN A 216 -20.63 -26.92 3.53
CA ASN A 216 -19.42 -26.91 2.74
C ASN A 216 -18.27 -26.32 3.54
N ARG A 217 -17.04 -26.75 3.22
CA ARG A 217 -15.83 -26.13 3.75
C ARG A 217 -15.73 -24.69 3.30
N LEU A 218 -15.56 -23.81 4.26
CA LEU A 218 -15.41 -22.38 4.04
C LEU A 218 -13.93 -22.03 3.87
N ASN A 219 -13.64 -21.10 2.97
CA ASN A 219 -12.33 -20.46 2.85
C ASN A 219 -12.17 -19.32 3.89
N ASN A 220 -10.95 -18.82 4.08
CA ASN A 220 -10.67 -17.79 5.10
C ASN A 220 -11.53 -16.53 4.96
N THR A 221 -11.84 -16.10 3.74
CA THR A 221 -12.70 -14.93 3.49
C THR A 221 -14.13 -15.19 3.94
N GLU A 222 -14.70 -16.34 3.57
CA GLU A 222 -16.04 -16.73 4.00
C GLU A 222 -16.14 -16.84 5.53
N ILE A 223 -15.12 -17.42 6.17
CA ILE A 223 -15.06 -17.54 7.64
C ILE A 223 -14.98 -16.16 8.29
N ASN A 224 -14.10 -15.28 7.81
CA ASN A 224 -13.96 -13.92 8.32
C ASN A 224 -15.29 -13.14 8.21
N ASN A 225 -15.97 -13.26 7.07
CA ASN A 225 -17.21 -12.55 6.82
C ASN A 225 -18.37 -13.09 7.66
N LEU A 226 -18.48 -14.41 7.82
CA LEU A 226 -19.47 -15.02 8.72
C LEU A 226 -19.25 -14.63 10.18
N ALA A 227 -18.00 -14.62 10.64
CA ALA A 227 -17.66 -14.18 11.98
C ALA A 227 -18.02 -12.71 12.20
N ALA A 228 -17.69 -11.85 11.24
CA ALA A 228 -18.01 -10.42 11.26
C ALA A 228 -19.52 -10.15 11.31
N SER A 229 -20.28 -10.73 10.37
CA SER A 229 -21.72 -10.50 10.24
C SER A 229 -22.55 -11.15 11.35
N SER A 230 -22.01 -12.13 12.07
CA SER A 230 -22.67 -12.64 13.29
C SER A 230 -22.89 -11.57 14.38
N ASN A 231 -22.23 -10.42 14.25
CA ASN A 231 -22.36 -9.27 15.15
C ASN A 231 -23.30 -8.17 14.61
N GLN A 232 -23.91 -8.36 13.44
CA GLN A 232 -24.74 -7.35 12.79
C GLN A 232 -25.95 -6.98 13.65
N GLY A 233 -26.14 -5.67 13.91
CA GLY A 233 -27.23 -5.15 14.74
C GLY A 233 -26.99 -5.24 16.25
N ARG A 234 -25.82 -5.73 16.68
CA ARG A 234 -25.36 -5.78 18.08
C ARG A 234 -23.96 -5.20 18.21
N PHE A 235 -23.77 -4.03 17.61
CA PHE A 235 -22.49 -3.35 17.59
C PHE A 235 -22.23 -2.74 18.96
N ASN A 236 -21.18 -3.22 19.63
CA ASN A 236 -20.73 -2.63 20.89
C ASN A 236 -19.73 -1.50 20.63
N SER A 237 -19.27 -1.35 19.37
CA SER A 237 -18.30 -0.35 18.96
C SER A 237 -18.41 0.01 17.48
N GLU A 238 -17.86 1.17 17.08
CA GLU A 238 -17.80 1.60 15.68
C GLU A 238 -16.98 0.65 14.81
N SER A 239 -16.00 0.00 15.42
CA SER A 239 -15.17 -1.02 14.80
C SER A 239 -15.96 -2.25 14.36
N ASP A 240 -16.80 -2.76 15.27
CA ASP A 240 -17.66 -3.92 14.98
C ASP A 240 -18.61 -3.60 13.83
N HIS A 241 -19.15 -2.37 13.83
CA HIS A 241 -20.02 -1.90 12.77
C HIS A 241 -19.28 -1.85 11.42
N ALA A 242 -18.10 -1.23 11.37
CA ALA A 242 -17.29 -1.13 10.15
C ALA A 242 -16.89 -2.50 9.58
N ILE A 243 -16.53 -3.46 10.45
CA ILE A 243 -16.21 -4.85 10.06
C ILE A 243 -17.42 -5.56 9.44
N ALA A 244 -18.58 -5.47 10.10
CA ALA A 244 -19.79 -6.13 9.62
C ALA A 244 -20.25 -5.54 8.28
N VAL A 245 -20.18 -4.22 8.13
CA VAL A 245 -20.50 -3.50 6.90
C VAL A 245 -19.54 -3.88 5.76
N LEU A 246 -18.22 -3.89 6.02
CA LEU A 246 -17.23 -4.33 5.03
C LEU A 246 -17.50 -5.77 4.56
N SER A 247 -17.79 -6.66 5.50
CA SER A 247 -18.08 -8.07 5.22
C SER A 247 -19.37 -8.24 4.40
N HIS A 248 -20.39 -7.45 4.69
CA HIS A 248 -21.65 -7.48 3.94
C HIS A 248 -21.47 -7.08 2.47
N TYR A 249 -20.65 -6.05 2.18
CA TYR A 249 -20.48 -5.51 0.83
C TYR A 249 -19.25 -6.06 0.07
N GLU A 250 -18.42 -6.91 0.67
CA GLU A 250 -17.13 -7.31 0.08
C GLU A 250 -17.25 -7.89 -1.33
N ALA A 251 -18.24 -8.76 -1.57
CA ALA A 251 -18.47 -9.35 -2.89
C ALA A 251 -18.68 -8.28 -3.98
N LYS A 252 -19.45 -7.24 -3.66
CA LYS A 252 -19.72 -6.12 -4.56
C LYS A 252 -18.54 -5.16 -4.70
N LEU A 253 -17.76 -4.98 -3.64
CA LEU A 253 -16.54 -4.16 -3.65
C LEU A 253 -15.49 -4.73 -4.60
N LYS A 254 -15.35 -6.07 -4.68
CA LYS A 254 -14.45 -6.74 -5.65
C LYS A 254 -14.87 -6.58 -7.10
N GLU A 255 -16.17 -6.39 -7.34
CA GLU A 255 -16.77 -6.16 -8.67
C GLU A 255 -16.84 -4.66 -9.02
N LEU A 256 -16.53 -3.77 -8.08
CA LEU A 256 -16.72 -2.34 -8.24
C LEU A 256 -15.84 -1.78 -9.37
N GLU A 257 -16.43 -0.91 -10.18
CA GLU A 257 -15.70 -0.22 -11.24
C GLU A 257 -14.50 0.55 -10.69
N LYS A 258 -13.41 0.62 -11.48
CA LYS A 258 -12.20 1.35 -11.10
C LYS A 258 -12.41 2.87 -11.02
N LYS A 259 -13.44 3.41 -11.68
CA LYS A 259 -13.72 4.84 -11.75
C LYS A 259 -15.21 5.09 -11.52
N LEU A 260 -15.52 5.99 -10.60
CA LEU A 260 -16.87 6.39 -10.18
C LEU A 260 -17.08 7.85 -10.55
N ASP A 261 -17.60 8.11 -11.75
CA ASP A 261 -17.76 9.46 -12.28
C ASP A 261 -18.92 10.20 -11.63
N ALA A 262 -18.63 11.35 -11.01
CA ALA A 262 -19.62 12.16 -10.31
C ALA A 262 -19.31 13.66 -10.37
N ASP A 263 -20.36 14.47 -10.54
CA ASP A 263 -20.24 15.94 -10.57
C ASP A 263 -20.35 16.59 -9.18
N SER A 264 -20.82 15.84 -8.18
CA SER A 264 -20.97 16.33 -6.81
C SER A 264 -20.78 15.21 -5.80
N ILE A 265 -20.45 15.58 -4.56
CA ILE A 265 -20.34 14.65 -3.43
C ILE A 265 -21.64 13.88 -3.18
N TYR A 266 -22.80 14.54 -3.39
CA TYR A 266 -24.11 13.88 -3.26
C TYR A 266 -24.32 12.82 -4.34
N SER A 267 -23.93 13.09 -5.59
CA SER A 267 -24.01 12.09 -6.66
C SER A 267 -23.05 10.94 -6.39
N LEU A 268 -21.80 11.24 -6.01
CA LEU A 268 -20.76 10.26 -5.77
C LEU A 268 -21.16 9.23 -4.72
N LYS A 269 -21.60 9.67 -3.53
CA LYS A 269 -22.00 8.75 -2.46
C LYS A 269 -23.19 7.85 -2.86
N ASN A 270 -24.09 8.37 -3.69
CA ASN A 270 -25.23 7.61 -4.21
C ASN A 270 -24.81 6.63 -5.31
N ILE A 271 -23.81 6.97 -6.13
CA ILE A 271 -23.24 6.06 -7.12
C ILE A 271 -22.56 4.88 -6.42
N VAL A 272 -21.77 5.14 -5.37
CA VAL A 272 -21.18 4.08 -4.53
C VAL A 272 -22.29 3.18 -3.99
N ALA A 273 -23.31 3.77 -3.36
CA ALA A 273 -24.42 3.01 -2.79
C ALA A 273 -25.17 2.17 -3.83
N LYS A 274 -25.46 2.74 -5.01
CA LYS A 274 -26.14 2.02 -6.10
C LYS A 274 -25.31 0.85 -6.65
N ASN A 275 -24.00 1.03 -6.80
CA ASN A 275 -23.11 -0.04 -7.28
C ASN A 275 -22.98 -1.18 -6.26
N LEU A 276 -22.90 -0.84 -4.98
CA LEU A 276 -22.79 -1.81 -3.90
C LEU A 276 -24.14 -2.44 -3.51
N ASN A 277 -25.26 -1.92 -4.01
CA ASN A 277 -26.56 -2.49 -3.73
C ASN A 277 -26.72 -3.88 -4.36
N PHE A 278 -27.25 -4.82 -3.58
CA PHE A 278 -27.48 -6.19 -4.03
C PHE A 278 -28.77 -6.32 -4.85
N ASP A 279 -29.82 -5.59 -4.47
CA ASP A 279 -31.12 -5.61 -5.13
C ASP A 279 -31.51 -4.21 -5.63
N LYS A 280 -31.94 -4.11 -6.89
CA LYS A 280 -32.41 -2.84 -7.46
C LYS A 280 -33.72 -2.35 -6.84
N ALA A 281 -34.49 -3.24 -6.19
CA ALA A 281 -35.77 -2.90 -5.57
C ALA A 281 -35.66 -2.30 -4.16
N THR A 282 -34.52 -2.48 -3.48
CA THR A 282 -34.28 -1.91 -2.14
C THR A 282 -33.59 -0.56 -2.25
N HIS A 283 -33.89 0.34 -1.31
CA HIS A 283 -33.16 1.61 -1.22
C HIS A 283 -31.71 1.36 -0.78
N PRO A 284 -30.70 1.81 -1.55
CA PRO A 284 -29.31 1.64 -1.16
C PRO A 284 -28.99 2.31 0.18
N ASN A 285 -28.29 1.62 1.08
CA ASN A 285 -27.79 2.25 2.30
C ASN A 285 -26.52 3.04 1.99
N VAL A 286 -26.67 4.36 1.86
CA VAL A 286 -25.60 5.27 1.46
C VAL A 286 -24.46 5.30 2.49
N GLY A 287 -24.78 5.32 3.79
CA GLY A 287 -23.77 5.41 4.85
C GLY A 287 -22.88 4.18 4.87
N ASP A 288 -23.49 3.01 4.99
CA ASP A 288 -22.77 1.74 5.13
C ASP A 288 -22.01 1.39 3.85
N SER A 289 -22.58 1.63 2.67
CA SER A 289 -21.90 1.38 1.40
C SER A 289 -20.60 2.19 1.27
N ASN A 290 -20.64 3.48 1.64
CA ASN A 290 -19.46 4.34 1.57
C ASN A 290 -18.46 4.02 2.69
N LEU A 291 -18.93 3.65 3.88
CA LEU A 291 -18.05 3.17 4.95
C LEU A 291 -17.32 1.90 4.54
N ALA A 292 -18.02 0.94 3.92
CA ALA A 292 -17.44 -0.28 3.40
C ALA A 292 -16.33 0.02 2.37
N LEU A 293 -16.60 0.92 1.42
CA LEU A 293 -15.62 1.32 0.41
C LEU A 293 -14.40 2.03 1.01
N LEU A 294 -14.61 2.89 2.02
CA LEU A 294 -13.50 3.52 2.73
C LEU A 294 -12.62 2.47 3.42
N MET A 295 -13.23 1.55 4.17
CA MET A 295 -12.50 0.47 4.85
C MET A 295 -11.78 -0.46 3.87
N PHE A 296 -12.41 -0.79 2.75
CA PHE A 296 -11.82 -1.62 1.70
C PHE A 296 -10.54 -1.03 1.11
N ASN A 297 -10.49 0.31 1.00
CA ASN A 297 -9.35 1.04 0.46
C ASN A 297 -8.27 1.39 1.50
N MET A 298 -8.48 1.09 2.80
CA MET A 298 -7.50 1.30 3.86
C MET A 298 -6.79 -0.01 4.24
N PRO A 299 -5.44 -0.06 4.24
CA PRO A 299 -4.68 -1.22 4.68
C PRO A 299 -4.77 -1.41 6.19
N ARG A 300 -4.69 -2.67 6.65
CA ARG A 300 -4.55 -2.99 8.07
C ARG A 300 -3.10 -2.75 8.54
N THR A 301 -2.92 -2.00 9.63
CA THR A 301 -1.67 -2.02 10.41
C THR A 301 -1.96 -2.54 11.83
N LYS A 302 -0.92 -2.90 12.60
CA LYS A 302 -1.06 -3.43 13.98
C LYS A 302 -1.72 -2.45 14.96
N THR A 303 -1.88 -1.18 14.57
CA THR A 303 -2.41 -0.09 15.41
C THR A 303 -3.42 0.81 14.68
N GLN A 304 -3.66 0.61 13.39
CA GLN A 304 -4.50 1.49 12.57
C GLN A 304 -5.36 0.70 11.57
N GLY A 305 -6.55 1.25 11.30
CA GLY A 305 -7.62 0.63 10.55
C GLY A 305 -8.93 0.77 11.32
N ILE A 306 -9.66 -0.32 11.49
CA ILE A 306 -10.96 -0.35 12.16
C ILE A 306 -10.89 0.18 13.62
N GLU A 307 -9.88 -0.22 14.41
CA GLU A 307 -9.70 0.18 15.82
C GLU A 307 -9.53 1.71 16.01
N LEU A 308 -9.11 2.41 14.95
CA LEU A 308 -8.97 3.86 14.94
C LEU A 308 -10.29 4.56 15.23
N LEU A 309 -11.40 4.03 14.70
CA LEU A 309 -12.73 4.61 14.91
C LEU A 309 -13.12 4.53 16.39
N ASN A 310 -12.85 3.39 17.05
CA ASN A 310 -13.13 3.22 18.48
C ASN A 310 -12.30 4.17 19.34
N ARG A 311 -10.99 4.26 19.04
CA ARG A 311 -10.10 5.16 19.77
C ARG A 311 -10.62 6.60 19.69
N TRP A 312 -10.90 7.09 18.49
CA TRP A 312 -11.37 8.47 18.34
C TRP A 312 -12.78 8.70 18.85
N GLN A 313 -13.68 7.73 18.72
CA GLN A 313 -15.01 7.83 19.35
C GLN A 313 -14.88 8.03 20.86
N LYS A 314 -13.96 7.30 21.51
CA LYS A 314 -13.67 7.46 22.95
C LYS A 314 -13.05 8.82 23.26
N GLU A 315 -12.04 9.26 22.51
CA GLU A 315 -11.39 10.57 22.70
C GLU A 315 -12.34 11.76 22.48
N PHE A 316 -13.37 11.58 21.65
CA PHE A 316 -14.41 12.56 21.37
C PHE A 316 -15.72 12.28 22.12
N SER A 317 -15.71 11.51 23.21
CA SER A 317 -16.93 11.22 23.99
C SER A 317 -17.69 12.47 24.42
N ASN A 318 -16.98 13.58 24.66
CA ASN A 318 -17.53 14.87 25.05
C ASN A 318 -17.86 15.80 23.86
N ASP A 319 -17.49 15.42 22.64
CA ASP A 319 -17.73 16.18 21.40
C ASP A 319 -18.00 15.24 20.21
N ILE A 320 -19.08 14.47 20.34
CA ILE A 320 -19.51 13.49 19.33
C ILE A 320 -19.79 14.19 17.98
N LYS A 321 -20.18 15.46 17.98
CA LYS A 321 -20.44 16.22 16.74
C LYS A 321 -19.15 16.38 15.93
N SER A 322 -18.03 16.73 16.56
CA SER A 322 -16.75 16.82 15.86
C SER A 322 -16.23 15.47 15.37
N TYR A 323 -16.44 14.40 16.16
CA TYR A 323 -16.15 13.04 15.71
C TYR A 323 -16.92 12.68 14.43
N GLU A 324 -18.25 12.84 14.45
CA GLU A 324 -19.09 12.55 13.30
C GLU A 324 -18.76 13.43 12.10
N LYS A 325 -18.37 14.69 12.33
CA LYS A 325 -17.96 15.61 11.26
C LYS A 325 -16.75 15.09 10.50
N VAL A 326 -15.69 14.65 11.19
CA VAL A 326 -14.49 14.08 10.55
C VAL A 326 -14.82 12.73 9.93
N LYS A 327 -15.49 11.83 10.65
CA LYS A 327 -15.90 10.51 10.13
C LYS A 327 -16.66 10.65 8.81
N LYS A 328 -17.69 11.50 8.79
CA LYS A 328 -18.53 11.76 7.62
C LYS A 328 -17.76 12.39 6.46
N MET A 329 -16.78 13.26 6.74
CA MET A 329 -15.93 13.84 5.70
C MET A 329 -15.19 12.75 4.91
N PHE A 330 -14.61 11.77 5.61
CA PHE A 330 -13.91 10.63 4.99
C PHE A 330 -14.87 9.65 4.34
N VAL A 331 -15.94 9.25 5.04
CA VAL A 331 -16.93 8.29 4.53
C VAL A 331 -17.57 8.81 3.25
N ASP A 332 -18.08 10.04 3.22
CA ASP A 332 -18.70 10.59 2.00
C ASP A 332 -17.72 10.66 0.82
N ASN A 333 -16.41 10.82 1.09
CA ASN A 333 -15.35 10.87 0.09
C ASN A 333 -14.71 9.50 -0.23
N ALA A 334 -15.28 8.39 0.23
CA ALA A 334 -14.77 7.05 -0.06
C ALA A 334 -14.60 6.81 -1.57
N GLY A 335 -15.56 7.26 -2.39
CA GLY A 335 -15.48 7.21 -3.85
C GLY A 335 -14.36 8.08 -4.43
N SER A 336 -14.04 9.22 -3.81
CA SER A 336 -12.95 10.12 -4.25
C SER A 336 -11.60 9.44 -4.03
N PHE A 337 -11.40 8.82 -2.86
CA PHE A 337 -10.20 8.05 -2.57
C PHE A 337 -10.07 6.83 -3.49
N HIS A 338 -11.16 6.09 -3.71
CA HIS A 338 -11.21 4.97 -4.64
C HIS A 338 -10.77 5.39 -6.05
N ASN A 339 -11.34 6.49 -6.56
CA ASN A 339 -10.99 7.03 -7.87
C ASN A 339 -9.50 7.37 -7.96
N LEU A 340 -8.93 8.01 -6.94
CA LEU A 340 -7.51 8.39 -6.94
C LEU A 340 -6.57 7.18 -6.84
N ILE A 341 -6.94 6.16 -6.07
CA ILE A 341 -6.18 4.91 -5.96
C ILE A 341 -6.11 4.19 -7.32
N HIS A 342 -7.13 4.36 -8.16
CA HIS A 342 -7.23 3.73 -9.47
C HIS A 342 -7.07 4.69 -10.66
N ASP A 343 -6.68 5.95 -10.44
CA ASP A 343 -6.58 6.96 -11.50
C ASP A 343 -5.32 6.71 -12.34
N LEU A 344 -5.52 6.32 -13.60
CA LEU A 344 -4.43 6.11 -14.56
C LEU A 344 -3.65 7.40 -14.89
N ASN A 345 -4.20 8.57 -14.56
CA ASN A 345 -3.47 9.83 -14.67
C ASN A 345 -2.46 10.03 -13.54
N PHE A 346 -2.63 9.33 -12.40
CA PHE A 346 -1.81 9.49 -11.19
C PHE A 346 -1.34 8.13 -10.63
N PRO A 347 -0.71 7.26 -11.43
CA PRO A 347 -0.39 5.89 -11.04
C PRO A 347 0.58 5.78 -9.85
N ASN A 348 1.35 6.84 -9.54
CA ASN A 348 2.33 6.88 -8.45
C ASN A 348 1.81 7.46 -7.14
N VAL A 349 0.56 7.93 -7.06
CA VAL A 349 0.05 8.61 -5.87
C VAL A 349 -0.32 7.62 -4.74
N SER A 350 -0.54 6.32 -5.03
CA SER A 350 -0.71 5.20 -4.07
C SER A 350 -1.26 5.56 -2.68
N LEU A 351 -2.43 6.22 -2.62
CA LEU A 351 -3.01 6.75 -1.37
C LEU A 351 -3.44 5.69 -0.36
N ASN A 352 -3.69 4.46 -0.82
CA ASN A 352 -4.11 3.37 0.04
C ASN A 352 -3.18 3.21 1.24
N ALA A 353 -1.86 3.21 1.04
CA ALA A 353 -0.86 3.04 2.10
C ALA A 353 -0.95 4.09 3.23
N TYR A 354 -1.50 5.27 2.95
CA TYR A 354 -1.49 6.43 3.84
C TYR A 354 -2.86 6.76 4.43
N LEU A 355 -3.95 6.21 3.88
CA LEU A 355 -5.31 6.68 4.16
C LEU A 355 -5.70 6.52 5.64
N SER A 356 -5.28 5.44 6.29
CA SER A 356 -5.53 5.23 7.73
C SER A 356 -4.79 6.24 8.61
N ASP A 357 -3.52 6.54 8.30
CA ASP A 357 -2.75 7.56 9.02
C ASP A 357 -3.33 8.95 8.78
N ILE A 358 -3.70 9.27 7.54
CA ILE A 358 -4.29 10.56 7.18
C ILE A 358 -5.57 10.81 7.99
N MET A 359 -6.42 9.78 8.11
CA MET A 359 -7.62 9.83 8.93
C MET A 359 -7.27 10.03 10.41
N ASP A 360 -6.29 9.30 10.92
CA ASP A 360 -5.81 9.41 12.30
C ASP A 360 -5.39 10.84 12.65
N ARG A 361 -4.51 11.37 11.81
CA ARG A 361 -3.97 12.72 11.96
C ARG A 361 -5.05 13.78 11.76
N SER A 362 -6.07 13.52 10.95
CA SER A 362 -7.19 14.44 10.80
C SER A 362 -8.00 14.59 12.09
N PHE A 363 -8.28 13.47 12.79
CA PHE A 363 -8.92 13.52 14.10
C PHE A 363 -8.03 14.20 15.15
N ALA A 364 -6.75 13.82 15.23
CA ALA A 364 -5.80 14.44 16.15
C ALA A 364 -5.69 15.94 15.94
N ASN A 365 -5.66 16.38 14.67
CA ASN A 365 -5.57 17.79 14.34
C ASN A 365 -6.82 18.57 14.76
N LEU A 366 -8.01 17.98 14.64
CA LEU A 366 -9.24 18.64 15.08
C LEU A 366 -9.34 18.68 16.61
N LYS A 367 -8.85 17.63 17.30
CA LYS A 367 -8.86 17.54 18.76
C LYS A 367 -7.88 18.52 19.42
N ASN A 368 -6.66 18.60 18.89
CA ASN A 368 -5.52 19.21 19.59
C ASN A 368 -5.27 20.67 19.20
N TYR A 369 -5.82 21.15 18.08
CA TYR A 369 -5.53 22.51 17.59
C TYR A 369 -6.81 23.28 17.28
N GLN A 370 -6.85 24.53 17.76
CA GLN A 370 -7.98 25.42 17.58
C GLN A 370 -8.11 25.87 16.12
N SER A 371 -6.99 25.99 15.40
CA SER A 371 -6.98 26.45 14.01
C SER A 371 -6.06 25.63 13.11
N THR A 372 -6.33 25.68 11.80
CA THR A 372 -5.45 25.10 10.78
C THR A 372 -4.06 25.75 10.80
N SER A 373 -3.99 27.07 11.04
CA SER A 373 -2.71 27.80 11.06
C SER A 373 -1.82 27.34 12.21
N GLU A 374 -2.41 27.10 13.39
CA GLU A 374 -1.72 26.58 14.56
C GLU A 374 -1.21 25.15 14.33
N SER A 375 -2.08 24.27 13.85
CA SER A 375 -1.75 22.89 13.47
C SER A 375 -0.58 22.82 12.49
N LEU A 376 -0.61 23.62 11.41
CA LEU A 376 0.46 23.61 10.41
C LEU A 376 1.73 24.29 10.92
N LYS A 377 1.62 25.29 11.79
CA LYS A 377 2.77 25.91 12.44
C LYS A 377 3.47 24.91 13.34
N ASP A 378 2.74 24.22 14.20
CA ASP A 378 3.30 23.18 15.06
C ASP A 378 3.92 22.04 14.24
N LEU A 379 3.23 21.58 13.19
CA LEU A 379 3.79 20.58 12.26
C LEU A 379 5.09 21.08 11.61
N SER A 380 5.10 22.31 11.08
CA SER A 380 6.30 22.92 10.50
C SER A 380 7.42 23.09 11.52
N GLU A 381 7.10 23.44 12.76
CA GLU A 381 8.07 23.57 13.84
C GLU A 381 8.63 22.22 14.26
N ARG A 382 7.82 21.15 14.28
CA ARG A 382 8.30 19.78 14.51
C ARG A 382 9.32 19.33 13.46
N PHE A 383 9.09 19.67 12.19
CA PHE A 383 10.06 19.44 11.12
C PHE A 383 11.31 20.35 11.20
N TYR A 384 11.27 21.45 11.97
CA TYR A 384 12.32 22.48 12.00
C TYR A 384 13.13 22.55 13.31
N LYS A 385 12.51 22.38 14.49
CA LYS A 385 13.08 22.59 15.84
C LYS A 385 13.62 21.32 16.49
N THR A 386 12.94 20.20 16.29
CA THR A 386 13.51 18.91 16.67
C THR A 386 14.68 18.71 15.71
N SER A 387 15.91 18.52 16.22
CA SER A 387 16.95 17.91 15.40
C SER A 387 16.31 16.68 14.80
N SER A 388 16.03 16.70 13.50
CA SER A 388 15.04 15.79 12.89
C SER A 388 15.26 14.31 13.29
N LEU A 389 16.51 13.93 13.61
CA LEU A 389 16.94 12.69 14.26
C LEU A 389 16.15 12.22 15.50
N GLU A 390 15.85 13.06 16.49
CA GLU A 390 15.18 12.58 17.72
C GLU A 390 13.72 12.13 17.47
N MET A 391 13.07 12.63 16.42
CA MET A 391 11.77 12.15 15.96
C MET A 391 11.88 10.90 15.07
N PHE A 392 12.96 10.77 14.30
CA PHE A 392 13.25 9.56 13.51
C PHE A 392 13.53 8.34 14.42
N GLU A 393 14.15 8.54 15.59
CA GLU A 393 14.45 7.46 16.54
C GLU A 393 13.31 7.17 17.53
N LYS A 394 12.46 8.15 17.89
CA LYS A 394 11.41 7.97 18.92
C LYS A 394 10.00 7.66 18.42
N SER A 395 9.82 7.27 17.17
CA SER A 395 8.53 6.71 16.71
C SER A 395 8.56 5.19 16.67
N ASP A 396 8.65 4.55 17.83
CA ASP A 396 8.28 3.14 18.03
C ASP A 396 6.77 2.87 17.75
N GLN A 397 6.08 3.76 17.03
CA GLN A 397 4.68 3.70 16.61
C GLN A 397 4.48 4.36 15.22
N GLY A 398 4.62 3.55 14.16
CA GLY A 398 3.53 3.33 13.19
C GLY A 398 3.16 4.36 12.10
N SER A 399 3.63 5.62 12.04
CA SER A 399 3.16 6.58 11.00
C SER A 399 4.26 7.22 10.13
N SER A 400 4.00 7.34 8.83
CA SER A 400 4.88 8.01 7.86
C SER A 400 4.93 9.53 8.04
N ASP A 401 6.09 10.15 7.79
CA ASP A 401 6.22 11.61 7.84
C ASP A 401 5.37 12.29 6.76
N ILE A 402 5.20 11.62 5.60
CA ILE A 402 4.30 12.12 4.56
C ILE A 402 2.83 12.01 5.00
N SER A 403 2.48 11.00 5.81
CA SER A 403 1.13 10.89 6.39
C SER A 403 0.83 12.02 7.37
N GLU A 404 1.81 12.50 8.14
CA GLU A 404 1.65 13.66 9.02
C GLU A 404 1.34 14.93 8.22
N ILE A 405 2.05 15.13 7.10
CA ILE A 405 1.84 16.28 6.20
C ILE A 405 0.50 16.18 5.48
N LEU A 406 0.18 15.03 4.89
CA LEU A 406 -1.10 14.78 4.22
C LEU A 406 -2.27 14.89 5.20
N GLY A 407 -2.12 14.31 6.39
CA GLY A 407 -3.08 14.39 7.48
C GLY A 407 -3.32 15.84 7.91
N GLY A 408 -2.27 16.62 8.14
CA GLY A 408 -2.41 18.05 8.44
C GLY A 408 -3.04 18.86 7.30
N ALA A 409 -2.69 18.54 6.05
CA ALA A 409 -3.24 19.20 4.87
C ALA A 409 -4.74 18.89 4.66
N ILE A 410 -5.17 17.65 4.95
CA ILE A 410 -6.56 17.20 4.83
C ILE A 410 -7.40 17.62 6.04
N ALA A 411 -6.84 17.62 7.25
CA ALA A 411 -7.53 17.97 8.49
C ALA A 411 -8.24 19.32 8.43
N ARG A 412 -7.69 20.28 7.68
CA ARG A 412 -8.30 21.60 7.52
C ARG A 412 -9.70 21.57 6.92
N PHE A 413 -10.01 20.59 6.06
CA PHE A 413 -11.32 20.49 5.43
C PHE A 413 -12.42 20.21 6.46
N ALA A 414 -12.09 19.51 7.57
CA ALA A 414 -13.01 19.28 8.68
C ALA A 414 -13.48 20.57 9.36
N ARG A 415 -12.80 21.71 9.14
CA ARG A 415 -13.16 23.01 9.70
C ARG A 415 -14.13 23.82 8.83
N PHE A 416 -14.40 23.41 7.60
CA PHE A 416 -15.40 24.06 6.73
C PHE A 416 -16.83 23.75 7.19
N ASP A 417 -17.80 24.52 6.68
CA ASP A 417 -19.24 24.30 6.92
C ASP A 417 -19.70 22.96 6.34
N ASP A 418 -19.27 22.63 5.11
CA ASP A 418 -19.47 21.33 4.46
C ASP A 418 -18.11 20.66 4.15
N PRO A 419 -17.54 19.92 5.11
CA PRO A 419 -16.25 19.25 4.94
C PRO A 419 -16.24 18.25 3.78
N SER A 420 -17.33 17.49 3.63
CA SER A 420 -17.45 16.44 2.62
C SER A 420 -17.35 17.05 1.22
N LYS A 421 -18.09 18.14 0.97
CA LYS A 421 -18.03 18.87 -0.30
C LYS A 421 -16.67 19.54 -0.52
N ALA A 422 -16.12 20.19 0.50
CA ALA A 422 -14.85 20.90 0.37
C ALA A 422 -13.69 19.94 0.03
N LEU A 423 -13.66 18.76 0.67
CA LEU A 423 -12.69 17.72 0.36
C LEU A 423 -12.93 17.10 -1.03
N PHE A 424 -14.19 16.85 -1.40
CA PHE A 424 -14.53 16.33 -2.74
C PHE A 424 -13.99 17.20 -3.86
N GLU A 425 -14.19 18.52 -3.77
CA GLU A 425 -13.68 19.46 -4.77
C GLU A 425 -12.15 19.43 -4.84
N ALA A 426 -11.46 19.29 -3.71
CA ALA A 426 -10.01 19.19 -3.68
C ALA A 426 -9.49 17.85 -4.26
N LEU A 427 -10.28 16.77 -4.17
CA LEU A 427 -9.89 15.43 -4.64
C LEU A 427 -10.37 15.11 -6.07
N LYS A 428 -11.16 15.97 -6.70
CA LYS A 428 -11.62 15.77 -8.09
C LYS A 428 -10.43 15.82 -9.05
N SER A 429 -10.27 14.79 -9.89
CA SER A 429 -9.12 14.62 -10.80
C SER A 429 -8.84 15.86 -11.66
N ASP A 430 -9.89 16.49 -12.22
CA ASP A 430 -9.73 17.71 -13.02
C ASP A 430 -9.23 18.91 -12.20
N ASN A 431 -9.68 19.04 -10.95
CA ASN A 431 -9.22 20.10 -10.05
C ASN A 431 -7.78 19.85 -9.59
N ILE A 432 -7.39 18.59 -9.38
CA ILE A 432 -6.00 18.22 -9.12
C ILE A 432 -5.13 18.59 -10.32
N LYS A 433 -5.51 18.18 -11.54
CA LYS A 433 -4.77 18.55 -12.77
C LYS A 433 -4.64 20.06 -12.92
N LYS A 434 -5.73 20.80 -12.64
CA LYS A 434 -5.73 22.27 -12.69
C LYS A 434 -4.76 22.85 -11.65
N GLY A 435 -4.86 22.44 -10.39
CA GLY A 435 -4.00 22.95 -9.31
C GLY A 435 -2.53 22.59 -9.50
N LEU A 436 -2.22 21.37 -9.97
CA LEU A 436 -0.85 20.96 -10.30
C LEU A 436 -0.21 21.87 -11.35
N LYS A 437 -0.98 22.34 -12.34
CA LYS A 437 -0.52 23.34 -13.31
C LYS A 437 -0.35 24.71 -12.69
N GLU A 438 -1.37 25.19 -11.96
CA GLU A 438 -1.35 26.52 -11.32
C GLU A 438 -0.18 26.68 -10.34
N PHE A 439 0.14 25.63 -9.59
CA PHE A 439 1.27 25.60 -8.65
C PHE A 439 2.60 25.22 -9.31
N LYS A 440 2.64 25.08 -10.64
CA LYS A 440 3.85 24.74 -11.42
C LYS A 440 4.52 23.44 -10.95
N ILE A 441 3.71 22.45 -10.57
CA ILE A 441 4.16 21.11 -10.16
C ILE A 441 4.24 20.19 -11.39
N ALA A 442 3.26 20.27 -12.29
CA ALA A 442 3.22 19.49 -13.54
C ALA A 442 2.85 20.38 -14.75
N ASP A 443 3.25 19.93 -15.94
CA ASP A 443 2.89 20.55 -17.22
C ASP A 443 2.41 19.51 -18.25
N LEU A 444 1.53 19.93 -19.16
CA LEU A 444 0.98 19.12 -20.26
C LEU A 444 2.02 18.86 -21.36
N THR A 445 2.93 19.81 -21.55
CA THR A 445 4.01 19.71 -22.51
C THR A 445 5.30 19.61 -21.72
N LYS A 446 6.12 18.61 -22.04
CA LYS A 446 7.55 18.65 -21.74
C LYS A 446 8.09 19.87 -22.49
N ASP A 447 8.00 21.05 -21.86
CA ASP A 447 8.49 22.29 -22.44
C ASP A 447 9.95 22.02 -22.79
N MET A 448 10.29 22.11 -24.08
CA MET A 448 11.66 21.91 -24.56
C MET A 448 12.66 22.86 -23.88
N PHE A 449 12.16 23.87 -23.16
CA PHE A 449 12.92 24.87 -22.43
C PHE A 449 12.88 24.71 -20.90
N ASN A 450 12.14 23.73 -20.35
CA ASN A 450 12.14 23.44 -18.91
C ASN A 450 12.36 21.93 -18.61
N PRO A 451 13.61 21.49 -18.43
CA PRO A 451 13.95 20.08 -18.23
C PRO A 451 13.48 19.48 -16.89
N LYS A 452 12.77 20.25 -16.03
CA LYS A 452 12.30 19.82 -14.70
C LYS A 452 10.79 19.59 -14.60
N SER A 453 10.00 19.80 -15.67
CA SER A 453 8.55 19.57 -15.60
C SER A 453 8.21 18.07 -15.57
N LYS A 454 7.30 17.68 -14.68
CA LYS A 454 6.74 16.33 -14.61
C LYS A 454 5.47 16.23 -15.46
N GLU A 455 5.28 15.09 -16.14
CA GLU A 455 3.98 14.73 -16.72
C GLU A 455 3.02 14.27 -15.61
N PHE A 456 1.70 14.33 -15.85
CA PHE A 456 0.72 13.89 -14.83
C PHE A 456 0.96 12.45 -14.35
N LYS A 457 1.33 11.55 -15.26
CA LYS A 457 1.61 10.15 -14.95
C LYS A 457 2.79 9.96 -13.98
N ASP A 458 3.68 10.95 -13.89
CA ASP A 458 4.88 10.93 -13.06
C ASP A 458 4.65 11.59 -11.69
N ILE A 459 3.46 12.13 -11.45
CA ILE A 459 3.08 12.75 -10.17
C ILE A 459 2.99 11.68 -9.09
N ASP A 460 3.79 11.85 -8.05
CA ASP A 460 3.86 10.95 -6.90
C ASP A 460 3.12 11.52 -5.68
N ILE A 461 3.17 10.78 -4.57
CA ILE A 461 2.52 11.17 -3.31
C ILE A 461 3.06 12.49 -2.72
N TYR A 462 4.33 12.84 -2.97
CA TYR A 462 4.92 14.08 -2.48
C TYR A 462 4.41 15.28 -3.29
N ASP A 463 4.33 15.14 -4.61
CA ASP A 463 3.72 16.15 -5.48
C ASP A 463 2.24 16.37 -5.11
N PHE A 464 1.52 15.29 -4.82
CA PHE A 464 0.15 15.36 -4.33
C PHE A 464 0.03 16.04 -2.97
N ALA A 465 0.95 15.76 -2.04
CA ALA A 465 1.01 16.45 -0.74
C ALA A 465 1.27 17.96 -0.91
N HIS A 466 2.16 18.35 -1.82
CA HIS A 466 2.39 19.75 -2.18
C HIS A 466 1.11 20.40 -2.71
N TYR A 467 0.40 19.75 -3.63
CA TYR A 467 -0.90 20.23 -4.10
C TYR A 467 -1.91 20.39 -2.96
N LEU A 468 -2.05 19.41 -2.07
CA LEU A 468 -2.99 19.46 -0.94
C LEU A 468 -2.64 20.54 0.08
N LEU A 469 -1.36 20.90 0.23
CA LEU A 469 -0.93 22.04 1.04
C LEU A 469 -1.33 23.38 0.41
N MET A 470 -1.62 23.45 -0.88
CA MET A 470 -1.85 24.71 -1.61
C MET A 470 -3.29 24.90 -2.09
N VAL A 471 -4.03 23.82 -2.38
CA VAL A 471 -5.39 23.92 -2.93
C VAL A 471 -6.31 24.78 -2.07
N ASN A 472 -7.18 25.57 -2.69
CA ASN A 472 -8.10 26.51 -2.01
C ASN A 472 -7.40 27.49 -1.05
N ARG A 473 -6.11 27.78 -1.27
CA ARG A 473 -5.39 28.88 -0.64
C ARG A 473 -4.96 29.86 -1.71
N GLU A 474 -5.03 31.13 -1.39
CA GLU A 474 -4.38 32.13 -2.23
C GLU A 474 -2.86 31.88 -2.21
N PRO A 475 -2.19 31.94 -3.37
CA PRO A 475 -0.73 31.90 -3.44
C PRO A 475 -0.16 33.19 -2.81
N ASN A 476 -0.17 33.28 -1.49
CA ASN A 476 0.50 34.37 -0.80
C ASN A 476 1.97 33.99 -0.62
N GLU A 477 2.87 34.71 -1.28
CA GLU A 477 4.32 34.48 -1.26
C GLU A 477 4.92 34.51 0.17
N ASN A 478 4.18 35.05 1.15
CA ASN A 478 4.64 35.32 2.51
C ASN A 478 4.08 34.40 3.61
N ASN A 479 3.78 33.12 3.32
CA ASN A 479 3.52 32.13 4.38
C ASN A 479 4.76 31.25 4.67
N PRO A 480 5.60 31.63 5.66
CA PRO A 480 6.85 30.91 5.95
C PRO A 480 6.61 29.46 6.40
N THR A 481 5.51 29.19 7.11
CA THR A 481 5.13 27.85 7.55
C THR A 481 4.86 26.92 6.37
N LEU A 482 4.05 27.36 5.41
CA LEU A 482 3.76 26.56 4.21
C LEU A 482 5.00 26.36 3.35
N LYS A 483 5.82 27.40 3.19
CA LYS A 483 7.07 27.30 2.44
C LYS A 483 7.99 26.23 3.03
N ARG A 484 8.14 26.19 4.36
CA ARG A 484 8.93 25.18 5.08
C ARG A 484 8.37 23.77 4.90
N LEU A 485 7.06 23.58 4.99
CA LEU A 485 6.44 22.27 4.77
C LEU A 485 6.62 21.79 3.34
N ILE A 486 6.47 22.67 2.34
CA ILE A 486 6.70 22.35 0.93
C ILE A 486 8.17 21.96 0.69
N GLU A 487 9.10 22.65 1.33
CA GLU A 487 10.53 22.31 1.26
C GLU A 487 10.81 20.94 1.90
N ALA A 488 10.22 20.65 3.07
CA ALA A 488 10.31 19.34 3.70
C ALA A 488 9.79 18.21 2.80
N VAL A 489 8.64 18.39 2.15
CA VAL A 489 8.08 17.44 1.18
C VAL A 489 9.04 17.20 0.02
N LYS A 490 9.63 18.26 -0.55
CA LYS A 490 10.61 18.15 -1.65
C LYS A 490 11.88 17.42 -1.23
N ASP A 491 12.35 17.64 -0.01
CA ASP A 491 13.55 16.97 0.48
C ASP A 491 13.28 15.48 0.74
N MET A 492 12.12 15.13 1.32
CA MET A 492 11.69 13.73 1.44
C MET A 492 11.61 13.04 0.08
N GLN A 493 11.07 13.72 -0.93
CA GLN A 493 10.99 13.22 -2.31
C GLN A 493 12.39 12.90 -2.86
N LYS A 494 13.34 13.84 -2.76
CA LYS A 494 14.74 13.62 -3.20
C LYS A 494 15.42 12.48 -2.45
N GLU A 495 15.20 12.37 -1.14
CA GLU A 495 15.78 11.31 -0.32
C GLU A 495 15.18 9.94 -0.69
N SER A 496 13.88 9.88 -0.97
CA SER A 496 13.21 8.67 -1.46
C SER A 496 13.80 8.19 -2.79
N GLU A 497 14.02 9.10 -3.75
CA GLU A 497 14.64 8.79 -5.03
C GLU A 497 16.09 8.30 -4.88
N LYS A 498 16.87 8.92 -3.97
CA LYS A 498 18.24 8.47 -3.65
C LYS A 498 18.24 7.07 -3.03
N GLY A 499 17.33 6.80 -2.10
CA GLY A 499 17.20 5.48 -1.47
C GLY A 499 16.87 4.38 -2.48
N ILE A 500 15.93 4.64 -3.38
CA ILE A 500 15.53 3.72 -4.45
C ILE A 500 16.71 3.48 -5.42
N LYS A 501 17.38 4.54 -5.88
CA LYS A 501 18.56 4.43 -6.77
C LYS A 501 19.66 3.59 -6.14
N GLN A 502 20.03 3.88 -4.89
CA GLN A 502 21.08 3.13 -4.18
C GLN A 502 20.69 1.66 -3.95
N LYS A 503 19.41 1.36 -3.71
CA LYS A 503 18.92 -0.01 -3.56
C LYS A 503 19.09 -0.80 -4.84
N PHE A 504 18.68 -0.25 -5.99
CA PHE A 504 18.86 -0.90 -7.28
C PHE A 504 20.33 -1.01 -7.68
N GLU A 505 21.15 0.01 -7.40
CA GLU A 505 22.59 -0.05 -7.67
C GLU A 505 23.31 -1.13 -6.85
N THR A 506 22.90 -1.32 -5.59
CA THR A 506 23.40 -2.40 -4.74
C THR A 506 22.95 -3.77 -5.24
N GLN A 507 21.76 -3.85 -5.84
CA GLN A 507 21.12 -5.10 -6.20
C GLN A 507 21.42 -5.59 -7.61
N TRP A 508 21.46 -4.68 -8.59
CA TRP A 508 21.68 -4.99 -10.01
C TRP A 508 23.04 -4.51 -10.50
N GLY A 509 23.75 -3.68 -9.73
CA GLY A 509 24.98 -3.03 -10.16
C GLY A 509 24.72 -1.63 -10.74
N PRO A 510 25.73 -0.98 -11.36
CA PRO A 510 25.59 0.40 -11.83
C PRO A 510 24.47 0.55 -12.87
N ASN A 511 23.77 1.70 -12.81
CA ASN A 511 22.81 2.10 -13.84
C ASN A 511 23.53 2.82 -14.99
N TYR A 512 23.49 2.27 -16.21
CA TYR A 512 24.03 2.91 -17.41
C TYR A 512 22.98 3.82 -18.06
N SER A 513 22.67 4.91 -17.36
CA SER A 513 21.60 5.85 -17.74
C SER A 513 21.79 6.52 -19.11
N GLU A 514 23.03 6.52 -19.63
CA GLU A 514 23.37 7.02 -20.97
C GLU A 514 22.71 6.22 -22.11
N PHE A 515 22.25 4.99 -21.85
CA PHE A 515 21.52 4.15 -22.82
C PHE A 515 20.00 4.17 -22.61
N LYS A 516 19.46 5.15 -21.88
CA LYS A 516 18.01 5.31 -21.73
C LYS A 516 17.35 5.53 -23.10
N ASN A 517 16.26 4.82 -23.37
CA ASN A 517 15.56 4.75 -24.67
C ASN A 517 16.39 4.21 -25.84
N ASP A 518 17.62 3.75 -25.61
CA ASP A 518 18.43 3.04 -26.60
C ASP A 518 18.47 1.56 -26.24
N GLY A 519 17.41 0.83 -26.62
CA GLY A 519 17.25 -0.58 -26.28
C GLY A 519 18.38 -1.47 -26.80
N LEU A 520 18.93 -1.18 -27.98
CA LEU A 520 20.03 -1.95 -28.55
C LEU A 520 21.36 -1.60 -27.86
N GLY A 521 21.61 -0.32 -27.60
CA GLY A 521 22.76 0.13 -26.82
C GLY A 521 22.74 -0.42 -25.39
N ALA A 522 21.58 -0.47 -24.75
CA ALA A 522 21.39 -1.05 -23.42
C ALA A 522 21.74 -2.55 -23.40
N ILE A 523 21.28 -3.32 -24.40
CA ILE A 523 21.63 -4.73 -24.57
C ILE A 523 23.15 -4.87 -24.73
N ASN A 524 23.76 -4.11 -25.64
CA ASN A 524 25.20 -4.19 -25.90
C ASN A 524 26.01 -3.83 -24.65
N LYS A 525 25.60 -2.80 -23.91
CA LYS A 525 26.29 -2.38 -22.70
C LYS A 525 26.25 -3.47 -21.63
N LEU A 526 25.09 -4.08 -21.42
CA LEU A 526 24.94 -5.15 -20.42
C LEU A 526 25.66 -6.44 -20.85
N LEU A 527 25.75 -6.74 -22.14
CA LEU A 527 26.56 -7.84 -22.67
C LEU A 527 28.07 -7.60 -22.43
N GLU A 528 28.53 -6.36 -22.60
CA GLU A 528 29.92 -5.95 -22.35
C GLU A 528 30.27 -6.08 -20.87
N THR A 529 29.43 -5.51 -20.00
CA THR A 529 29.75 -5.38 -18.57
C THR A 529 29.37 -6.60 -17.75
N LYS A 530 28.43 -7.41 -18.23
CA LYS A 530 27.85 -8.58 -17.54
C LYS A 530 27.40 -8.29 -16.10
N LYS A 531 27.00 -7.05 -15.86
CA LYS A 531 26.50 -6.52 -14.58
C LYS A 531 25.83 -5.17 -14.82
N GLY A 532 25.00 -4.72 -13.89
CA GLY A 532 24.31 -3.45 -13.98
C GLY A 532 22.93 -3.57 -14.61
N PHE A 533 22.34 -2.41 -14.85
CA PHE A 533 21.05 -2.27 -15.49
C PHE A 533 20.96 -0.94 -16.26
N VAL A 534 19.92 -0.81 -17.06
CA VAL A 534 19.56 0.42 -17.77
C VAL A 534 18.10 0.73 -17.45
N ALA A 535 17.89 1.77 -16.64
CA ALA A 535 16.56 2.26 -16.32
C ALA A 535 15.90 2.90 -17.55
N GLY A 536 14.68 2.46 -17.91
CA GLY A 536 13.99 2.92 -19.11
C GLY A 536 14.74 2.61 -20.41
N ALA A 537 15.37 1.43 -20.49
CA ALA A 537 16.01 0.96 -21.72
C ALA A 537 15.04 0.96 -22.92
N PHE A 538 13.76 0.67 -22.64
CA PHE A 538 12.69 0.72 -23.63
C PHE A 538 11.50 1.54 -23.10
N TYR A 539 10.63 1.94 -24.02
CA TYR A 539 9.36 2.60 -23.71
C TYR A 539 8.22 1.93 -24.48
N LYS A 540 7.06 1.72 -23.85
CA LYS A 540 5.85 1.22 -24.51
C LYS A 540 4.62 2.00 -24.08
N GLU A 541 3.86 2.48 -25.05
CA GLU A 541 2.59 3.18 -24.80
C GLU A 541 1.63 2.30 -23.99
N GLY A 542 1.11 2.84 -22.89
CA GLY A 542 0.24 2.14 -21.96
C GLY A 542 0.93 1.18 -20.98
N LEU A 543 2.27 1.06 -21.00
CA LEU A 543 3.07 0.39 -19.96
C LEU A 543 4.10 1.32 -19.31
N GLY A 544 4.61 2.32 -20.05
CA GLY A 544 5.62 3.26 -19.57
C GLY A 544 7.06 2.80 -19.86
N ASP A 545 7.98 3.23 -19.01
CA ASP A 545 9.40 2.86 -19.07
C ASP A 545 9.59 1.37 -18.70
N ILE A 546 10.43 0.68 -19.47
CA ILE A 546 10.79 -0.72 -19.27
C ILE A 546 12.30 -0.81 -19.06
N ASP A 547 12.70 -1.32 -17.91
CA ASP A 547 14.07 -1.50 -17.48
C ASP A 547 14.65 -2.80 -18.04
N LEU A 548 15.93 -2.74 -18.41
CA LEU A 548 16.71 -3.91 -18.80
C LEU A 548 17.82 -4.13 -17.75
N VAL A 549 17.86 -5.33 -17.18
CA VAL A 549 18.85 -5.72 -16.17
C VAL A 549 19.72 -6.85 -16.71
N TRP A 550 21.00 -6.88 -16.35
CA TRP A 550 21.83 -8.06 -16.64
C TRP A 550 21.22 -9.31 -16.00
N GLY A 551 20.84 -9.20 -14.72
CA GLY A 551 20.11 -10.25 -14.00
C GLY A 551 21.01 -11.38 -13.51
N ASN A 552 20.45 -12.58 -13.44
CA ASN A 552 21.14 -13.79 -13.01
C ASN A 552 20.52 -15.03 -13.69
N LYS A 553 20.73 -16.24 -13.14
CA LYS A 553 20.17 -17.48 -13.70
C LYS A 553 18.62 -17.55 -13.71
N ASP A 554 17.94 -16.74 -12.90
CA ASP A 554 16.48 -16.81 -12.69
C ASP A 554 15.72 -15.68 -13.44
N TYR A 555 16.40 -14.61 -13.86
CA TYR A 555 15.78 -13.46 -14.55
C TYR A 555 16.81 -12.59 -15.31
N GLY A 556 16.31 -11.70 -16.17
CA GLY A 556 17.12 -10.69 -16.87
C GLY A 556 17.81 -11.23 -18.13
N LEU A 557 18.76 -10.46 -18.64
CA LEU A 557 19.48 -10.79 -19.88
C LEU A 557 20.26 -12.11 -19.78
N GLU A 558 20.90 -12.36 -18.64
CA GLU A 558 21.65 -13.58 -18.37
C GLU A 558 20.74 -14.81 -18.41
N HIS A 559 19.56 -14.75 -17.78
CA HIS A 559 18.58 -15.84 -17.80
C HIS A 559 18.10 -16.13 -19.24
N ILE A 560 17.80 -15.08 -20.01
CA ILE A 560 17.34 -15.23 -21.40
C ILE A 560 18.43 -15.92 -22.24
N LEU A 561 19.69 -15.47 -22.12
CA LEU A 561 20.81 -16.05 -22.84
C LEU A 561 20.99 -17.53 -22.48
N LYS A 562 21.10 -17.86 -21.18
CA LYS A 562 21.31 -19.24 -20.71
C LYS A 562 20.19 -20.17 -21.16
N ARG A 563 18.93 -19.75 -20.99
CA ARG A 563 17.79 -20.57 -21.36
C ARG A 563 17.71 -20.84 -22.87
N ARG A 564 18.18 -19.91 -23.70
CA ARG A 564 18.22 -20.06 -25.16
C ARG A 564 19.39 -20.89 -25.64
N GLU A 565 20.53 -20.75 -24.98
CA GLU A 565 21.70 -21.61 -25.18
C GLU A 565 21.36 -23.07 -24.83
N GLU A 566 20.79 -23.33 -23.64
CA GLU A 566 20.34 -24.66 -23.20
C GLU A 566 19.31 -25.26 -24.16
N GLN A 567 18.35 -24.45 -24.65
CA GLN A 567 17.38 -24.91 -25.64
C GLN A 567 18.04 -25.34 -26.95
N ALA A 568 19.03 -24.58 -27.43
CA ALA A 568 19.76 -24.91 -28.65
C ALA A 568 20.60 -26.18 -28.47
N LEU A 569 21.30 -26.31 -27.35
CA LEU A 569 22.09 -27.50 -27.00
C LEU A 569 21.22 -28.76 -26.93
N ASN A 570 20.04 -28.67 -26.30
CA ASN A 570 19.08 -29.78 -26.22
C ASN A 570 18.53 -30.20 -27.60
N ASN A 571 18.58 -29.31 -28.58
CA ASN A 571 18.21 -29.60 -29.97
C ASN A 571 19.40 -30.12 -30.81
N GLY A 572 20.55 -30.41 -30.19
CA GLY A 572 21.73 -30.97 -30.85
C GLY A 572 22.64 -29.95 -31.53
N ILE A 573 22.46 -28.65 -31.26
CA ILE A 573 23.32 -27.57 -31.79
C ILE A 573 24.62 -27.52 -30.98
N ASN A 574 25.75 -27.19 -31.61
CA ASN A 574 27.03 -27.04 -30.91
C ASN A 574 27.10 -25.76 -30.05
N GLU A 575 28.04 -25.70 -29.11
CA GLU A 575 28.11 -24.62 -28.11
C GLU A 575 28.28 -23.22 -28.72
N THR A 576 29.06 -23.09 -29.80
CA THR A 576 29.31 -21.79 -30.46
C THR A 576 28.05 -21.29 -31.15
N GLU A 577 27.38 -22.15 -31.92
CA GLU A 577 26.13 -21.83 -32.61
C GLU A 577 24.98 -21.59 -31.61
N ALA A 578 24.96 -22.29 -30.46
CA ALA A 578 23.99 -22.08 -29.40
C ALA A 578 24.10 -20.67 -28.79
N LYS A 579 25.33 -20.17 -28.59
CA LYS A 579 25.59 -18.80 -28.11
C LYS A 579 25.21 -17.76 -29.16
N GLU A 580 25.51 -17.99 -30.43
CA GLU A 580 25.09 -17.11 -31.53
C GLU A 580 23.57 -17.04 -31.65
N TYR A 581 22.89 -18.19 -31.52
CA TYR A 581 21.43 -18.26 -31.48
C TYR A 581 20.87 -17.45 -30.32
N ALA A 582 21.38 -17.64 -29.09
CA ALA A 582 20.94 -16.88 -27.92
C ALA A 582 21.14 -15.37 -28.10
N MET A 583 22.25 -14.96 -28.73
CA MET A 583 22.53 -13.57 -29.06
C MET A 583 21.56 -13.00 -30.10
N SER A 584 21.26 -13.76 -31.15
CA SER A 584 20.29 -13.36 -32.17
C SER A 584 18.91 -13.15 -31.56
N VAL A 585 18.52 -13.99 -30.60
CA VAL A 585 17.26 -13.90 -29.86
C VAL A 585 17.19 -12.61 -29.05
N VAL A 586 18.22 -12.30 -28.26
CA VAL A 586 18.25 -11.07 -27.45
C VAL A 586 18.13 -9.82 -28.33
N LYS A 587 18.75 -9.82 -29.51
CA LYS A 587 18.66 -8.71 -30.47
C LYS A 587 17.26 -8.50 -31.06
N THR A 588 16.34 -9.45 -30.92
CA THR A 588 14.92 -9.27 -31.32
C THR A 588 14.06 -8.55 -30.29
N ILE A 589 14.54 -8.43 -29.02
CA ILE A 589 13.77 -7.80 -27.94
C ILE A 589 13.33 -6.37 -28.30
N PRO A 590 14.18 -5.47 -28.82
CA PRO A 590 13.76 -4.11 -29.19
C PRO A 590 12.56 -4.09 -30.14
N GLU A 591 12.58 -4.92 -31.17
CA GLU A 591 11.50 -5.02 -32.16
C GLU A 591 10.20 -5.55 -31.53
N VAL A 592 10.29 -6.56 -30.67
CA VAL A 592 9.12 -7.12 -29.98
C VAL A 592 8.48 -6.07 -29.07
N ILE A 593 9.29 -5.28 -28.36
CA ILE A 593 8.78 -4.20 -27.51
C ILE A 593 8.10 -3.13 -28.38
N GLU A 594 8.75 -2.70 -29.47
CA GLU A 594 8.23 -1.66 -30.36
C GLU A 594 6.92 -2.07 -31.05
N LYS A 595 6.89 -3.24 -31.70
CA LYS A 595 5.78 -3.69 -32.56
C LYS A 595 4.76 -4.59 -31.87
N GLY A 596 5.09 -5.16 -30.72
CA GLY A 596 4.25 -6.12 -30.02
C GLY A 596 3.04 -5.52 -29.30
N VAL A 597 2.12 -6.37 -28.88
CA VAL A 597 0.93 -6.02 -28.11
C VAL A 597 1.08 -6.44 -26.65
N LYS A 598 0.58 -5.63 -25.72
CA LYS A 598 0.57 -5.97 -24.29
C LYS A 598 -0.46 -7.06 -23.99
N VAL A 599 -0.08 -8.06 -23.21
CA VAL A 599 -0.94 -9.19 -22.83
C VAL A 599 -0.79 -9.47 -21.33
N GLU A 600 -1.91 -9.62 -20.64
CA GLU A 600 -1.96 -10.01 -19.22
C GLU A 600 -2.58 -11.41 -19.09
N ARG A 601 -1.90 -12.34 -18.40
CA ARG A 601 -2.45 -13.66 -18.06
C ARG A 601 -2.02 -14.08 -16.66
N ASN A 602 -2.96 -14.46 -15.80
CA ASN A 602 -2.70 -14.94 -14.44
C ASN A 602 -1.81 -13.98 -13.62
N GLY A 603 -2.04 -12.66 -13.74
CA GLY A 603 -1.26 -11.63 -13.06
C GLY A 603 0.18 -11.47 -13.56
N ARG A 604 0.53 -12.02 -14.74
CA ARG A 604 1.82 -11.84 -15.39
C ARG A 604 1.65 -11.04 -16.69
N MET A 605 2.37 -9.93 -16.77
CA MET A 605 2.39 -9.07 -17.96
C MET A 605 3.44 -9.54 -18.95
N ALA A 606 3.14 -9.39 -20.23
CA ALA A 606 4.05 -9.68 -21.32
C ALA A 606 3.77 -8.78 -22.54
N ILE A 607 4.75 -8.69 -23.43
CA ILE A 607 4.57 -8.14 -24.78
C ILE A 607 4.72 -9.28 -25.78
N GLU A 608 3.72 -9.46 -26.65
CA GLU A 608 3.67 -10.51 -27.66
C GLU A 608 3.75 -9.91 -29.06
N TYR A 609 4.68 -10.41 -29.87
CA TYR A 609 4.79 -10.08 -31.29
C TYR A 609 5.08 -11.36 -32.06
N GLN A 610 4.23 -11.69 -33.03
CA GLN A 610 4.30 -12.96 -33.77
C GLN A 610 4.29 -14.17 -32.81
N ASN A 611 5.28 -15.06 -32.92
CA ASN A 611 5.47 -16.21 -32.02
C ASN A 611 6.41 -15.92 -30.85
N ILE A 612 6.71 -14.65 -30.59
CA ILE A 612 7.63 -14.22 -29.54
C ILE A 612 6.88 -13.52 -28.41
N ARG A 613 7.27 -13.84 -27.18
CA ARG A 613 6.74 -13.25 -25.95
C ARG A 613 7.88 -12.79 -25.05
N VAL A 614 7.88 -11.50 -24.69
CA VAL A 614 8.77 -10.93 -23.70
C VAL A 614 8.01 -10.79 -22.38
N GLY A 615 8.45 -11.48 -21.34
CA GLY A 615 7.84 -11.47 -20.02
C GLY A 615 8.28 -10.27 -19.19
N LEU A 616 7.32 -9.55 -18.62
CA LEU A 616 7.52 -8.37 -17.80
C LEU A 616 7.08 -8.61 -16.36
N LYS A 617 7.76 -7.96 -15.41
CA LYS A 617 7.40 -8.00 -14.00
C LYS A 617 7.44 -6.60 -13.40
N ASP A 618 6.45 -6.28 -12.58
CA ASP A 618 6.29 -5.00 -11.87
C ASP A 618 6.76 -5.07 -10.41
N ASN A 619 7.36 -6.19 -10.00
CA ASN A 619 7.81 -6.39 -8.63
C ASN A 619 9.10 -7.21 -8.57
N TRP A 620 9.86 -6.98 -7.51
CA TRP A 620 11.13 -7.61 -7.22
C TRP A 620 11.19 -8.08 -5.76
N LYS A 621 11.37 -9.39 -5.53
CA LYS A 621 11.32 -10.03 -4.19
C LYS A 621 10.08 -9.64 -3.34
N GLY A 622 8.94 -9.40 -3.97
CA GLY A 622 7.69 -9.02 -3.30
C GLY A 622 7.51 -7.51 -3.14
N GLU A 623 8.53 -6.69 -3.45
CA GLU A 623 8.40 -5.24 -3.48
C GLU A 623 8.00 -4.75 -4.87
N LYS A 624 6.96 -3.92 -4.95
CA LYS A 624 6.53 -3.32 -6.21
C LYS A 624 7.57 -2.31 -6.70
N LEU A 625 7.97 -2.44 -7.96
CA LEU A 625 8.83 -1.47 -8.64
C LEU A 625 7.98 -0.24 -8.96
N PRO A 626 8.34 0.97 -8.48
CA PRO A 626 7.55 2.16 -8.76
C PRO A 626 7.65 2.51 -10.25
N ASN A 627 6.57 2.29 -11.01
CA ASN A 627 6.45 2.61 -12.44
C ASN A 627 7.48 2.00 -13.42
N HIS A 628 8.17 0.94 -13.01
CA HIS A 628 9.16 0.27 -13.87
C HIS A 628 8.78 -1.19 -14.11
N TRP A 629 8.66 -1.56 -15.39
CA TRP A 629 8.60 -2.96 -15.80
C TRP A 629 10.01 -3.48 -16.03
N VAL A 630 10.35 -4.64 -15.47
CA VAL A 630 11.63 -5.29 -15.75
C VAL A 630 11.41 -6.46 -16.72
N ILE A 631 12.26 -6.55 -17.74
CA ILE A 631 12.30 -7.73 -18.61
C ILE A 631 12.86 -8.91 -17.80
N THR A 632 12.03 -9.94 -17.63
CA THR A 632 12.37 -11.12 -16.81
C THR A 632 12.53 -12.39 -17.63
N GLY A 633 11.98 -12.44 -18.84
CA GLY A 633 12.07 -13.63 -19.67
C GLY A 633 11.71 -13.39 -21.12
N TYR A 634 12.00 -14.39 -21.94
CA TYR A 634 11.70 -14.42 -23.35
C TYR A 634 11.24 -15.84 -23.71
N GLU A 635 10.13 -15.97 -24.44
CA GLU A 635 9.46 -17.22 -24.82
C GLU A 635 9.19 -17.22 -26.33
N LYS A 636 9.60 -18.28 -27.04
CA LYS A 636 9.25 -18.52 -28.44
C LYS A 636 8.20 -19.64 -28.45
N ARG A 637 6.97 -19.30 -28.83
CA ARG A 637 5.85 -20.25 -28.87
C ARG A 637 5.94 -21.11 -30.13
N SER A 638 5.66 -22.40 -29.99
CA SER A 638 5.54 -23.35 -31.11
C SER A 638 4.29 -23.01 -31.95
N GLU A 639 4.37 -23.22 -33.26
CA GLU A 639 3.32 -22.86 -34.25
C GLU A 639 1.93 -23.48 -33.97
N ASN A 640 1.85 -24.49 -33.10
CA ASN A 640 0.60 -25.14 -32.68
C ASN A 640 -0.03 -24.55 -31.40
N SER A 641 0.51 -23.47 -30.83
CA SER A 641 -0.17 -22.78 -29.72
C SER A 641 -1.10 -21.70 -30.28
N GLU A 642 -2.41 -21.85 -30.08
CA GLU A 642 -3.45 -20.93 -30.54
C GLU A 642 -3.10 -19.46 -30.23
N SER A 643 -2.58 -18.74 -31.24
CA SER A 643 -2.62 -17.28 -31.29
C SER A 643 -3.71 -16.91 -32.29
N LEU A 644 -4.56 -15.95 -31.92
CA LEU A 644 -5.63 -15.41 -32.78
C LEU A 644 -5.10 -14.53 -33.94
N TYR A 645 -3.80 -14.56 -34.21
CA TYR A 645 -3.16 -13.81 -35.29
C TYR A 645 -2.07 -14.68 -35.90
N THR A 646 -2.48 -15.65 -36.71
CA THR A 646 -1.60 -16.38 -37.62
C THR A 646 -1.64 -15.71 -38.99
N SER A 647 -0.46 -15.36 -39.51
CA SER A 647 -0.22 -15.19 -40.93
C SER A 647 1.14 -15.85 -41.25
N PRO A 648 1.32 -16.43 -42.45
CA PRO A 648 2.08 -17.66 -42.61
C PRO A 648 3.60 -17.48 -42.61
N LEU A 649 4.30 -18.58 -42.32
CA LEU A 649 5.75 -18.73 -42.36
C LEU A 649 6.37 -18.20 -43.66
N ILE A 650 7.50 -17.51 -43.51
CA ILE A 650 8.58 -17.49 -44.50
C ILE A 650 9.02 -18.95 -44.69
N THR A 651 8.70 -19.50 -45.85
CA THR A 651 9.19 -20.81 -46.28
C THR A 651 10.65 -20.67 -46.73
N LYS A 652 11.43 -21.71 -46.43
CA LYS A 652 12.87 -21.91 -46.71
C LYS A 652 13.38 -21.26 -48.00
N GLY A 653 14.50 -20.55 -47.88
CA GLY A 653 15.42 -20.23 -48.96
C GLY A 653 16.84 -20.09 -48.38
N GLU A 654 17.72 -20.98 -48.80
CA GLU A 654 19.15 -20.96 -48.48
C GLU A 654 19.82 -19.67 -48.97
N THR A 655 20.94 -19.32 -48.31
CA THR A 655 21.88 -18.23 -48.63
C THR A 655 21.43 -16.80 -48.29
N LEU A 656 21.94 -16.30 -47.16
CA LEU A 656 22.16 -14.87 -46.94
C LEU A 656 23.34 -14.42 -47.82
N PRO A 657 23.22 -13.31 -48.55
CA PRO A 657 24.32 -12.35 -48.64
C PRO A 657 23.98 -11.15 -47.76
N LEU A 658 24.89 -10.87 -46.82
CA LEU A 658 25.01 -9.56 -46.20
C LEU A 658 25.15 -8.48 -47.29
N ASN A 659 24.46 -7.36 -47.04
CA ASN A 659 24.59 -6.02 -47.63
C ASN A 659 23.40 -5.59 -48.49
N SER A 660 22.55 -4.77 -47.88
CA SER A 660 21.92 -3.65 -48.57
C SER A 660 21.92 -2.45 -47.62
N ASN A 661 22.88 -1.55 -47.82
CA ASN A 661 22.77 -0.16 -47.41
C ASN A 661 21.64 0.48 -48.22
N GLU A 662 20.48 0.71 -47.62
CA GLU A 662 19.52 1.69 -48.12
C GLU A 662 19.00 2.59 -46.98
N PRO A 663 18.86 3.90 -47.22
CA PRO A 663 18.69 4.89 -46.16
C PRO A 663 17.25 4.93 -45.63
N ASN A 664 17.17 5.03 -44.31
CA ASN A 664 15.95 5.13 -43.51
C ASN A 664 15.12 6.38 -43.91
N SER A 665 13.99 6.21 -44.59
CA SER A 665 13.12 7.32 -45.01
C SER A 665 12.02 7.63 -43.98
N THR A 666 12.37 8.28 -42.88
CA THR A 666 11.40 9.07 -42.09
C THR A 666 12.09 10.30 -41.51
N THR A 667 12.27 11.31 -42.35
CA THR A 667 12.50 12.70 -41.91
C THR A 667 11.37 13.55 -42.46
N LYS A 668 10.39 13.90 -41.62
CA LYS A 668 9.38 14.91 -41.97
C LYS A 668 10.08 16.26 -42.08
N LYS A 669 10.19 16.76 -43.33
CA LYS A 669 10.66 18.11 -43.65
C LYS A 669 9.63 19.13 -43.19
N LEU A 670 10.00 20.00 -42.24
CA LEU A 670 9.33 21.28 -41.98
C LEU A 670 9.35 22.12 -43.26
N ARG A 671 8.18 22.49 -43.78
CA ARG A 671 8.06 23.60 -44.74
C ARG A 671 7.61 24.83 -43.95
N LYS A 672 8.43 25.89 -44.04
CA LYS A 672 8.04 27.27 -43.76
C LYS A 672 7.05 27.70 -44.83
N GLU A 673 5.94 28.27 -44.39
CA GLU A 673 5.31 29.47 -44.96
C GLU A 673 4.62 30.20 -43.81
#